data_AF-A0A948V1A4-F1
#
_entry.id   AF-A0A948V1A4-F1
#
_cell.length_a   1.000
_cell.length_b   1.000
_cell.length_c   1.000
_cell.angle_alpha   90.00
_cell.angle_beta   90.00
_cell.angle_gamma   90.00
#
_symmetry.space_group_name_H-M   'P 1'
#
loop_
_entity.id
_entity.type
_entity.pdbx_description
1 polymer ?
#
loop_
_entity_poly.entity_id
_entity_poly.type
_entity_poly.pdbx_seq_one_letter_code
_entity_poly.pdbx_strand_id
1 'polypeptide(L)'
;AADIVRRIEVTPEATTLTYTYQSFTVKAIYVTPVQTAGAMILLDIDSNVPLTVICGFLPVLQPMWPAGIGGQYAYWNNRYKAYVISESSGKNHAFVGSPAASGISYTPAHMLSDNPSEFKIEIPDPKKVRGSYVPIFMAGGPGQHDDIRQIYESLQADPEKLYRDTALHYRTLRENTLQIQTPEPALDSALEWAKVSFDNLMVDNPNLGKGMIAGLGVSGTSGRPGFGWFFGGDSSINALSLLGLGAHGDVRDILLFNLKWQREDGKMAHELTQAEGYVDWWNDYGYGYIHGDTTPYFITVVDAYVRQTGDTEFVVQNWESLQKAYAWCLATDANGDGLMDNKKAGLGALEYGALTGIETDIYIGAVWVRAAQAMSRMAEWAGDPETAARAQADYLKAKSAFDTKFWDDTEGFYAYAFNAEGKRVKEISPWNAVGLMWELGQPDRSKRSLEKLCSAELMTDWGIRSISIKSSHFQPLNYNYGAVWPFLTSWVTAALYTHHLPLQGYAALMSTVLHTYDNSLGNLTEVFSGTHYIWPQEAVSHQGFSTAGVVLPTVKGLLGLDGDTADRTARFAPQLPGDWESMSVTNHRIGDALFSYDYRKMDTAIIMMVNAANADGYTFHFEPAFAAGTRITGAFLDGKPIPFQNMESGQVLLARVSAAVGPESMIFKLTFEPTVEILPVLPETRVGDASRGLRILRCERTEKGLMMVLEGIAGSTYTIPVRNADMILEVKGAEKKNNHLLITIPAGKTDEYVLHRVELSIASR
;
A
#
# COMPACT_ATOMS: atom_id res chain seq x y z
N ALA A 1 -34.24 9.25 -5.67
CA ALA A 1 -32.99 9.56 -6.39
C ALA A 1 -32.23 8.30 -6.79
N ALA A 2 -32.06 7.31 -5.89
CA ALA A 2 -31.39 6.04 -6.17
C ALA A 2 -31.89 5.34 -7.45
N ASP A 3 -33.21 5.35 -7.69
CA ASP A 3 -33.82 4.66 -8.84
C ASP A 3 -33.46 5.24 -10.22
N ILE A 4 -32.86 6.44 -10.26
CA ILE A 4 -32.49 7.14 -11.50
C ILE A 4 -30.99 7.41 -11.63
N VAL A 5 -30.17 6.99 -10.67
CA VAL A 5 -28.70 6.97 -10.86
C VAL A 5 -28.40 5.92 -11.94
N ARG A 6 -27.58 6.30 -12.93
CA ARG A 6 -27.22 5.40 -14.04
C ARG A 6 -25.73 5.16 -14.18
N ARG A 7 -24.90 6.13 -13.77
CA ARG A 7 -23.44 6.05 -13.87
C ARG A 7 -22.77 6.76 -12.71
N ILE A 8 -21.63 6.20 -12.30
CA ILE A 8 -20.67 6.80 -11.39
C ILE A 8 -19.37 6.91 -12.16
N GLU A 9 -18.81 8.11 -12.27
CA GLU A 9 -17.51 8.37 -12.90
C GLU A 9 -16.58 8.93 -11.82
N VAL A 10 -15.35 8.43 -11.75
CA VAL A 10 -14.36 8.84 -10.75
C VAL A 10 -13.11 9.34 -11.47
N THR A 11 -12.66 10.52 -11.06
CA THR A 11 -11.39 11.16 -11.43
C THR A 11 -10.67 11.51 -10.14
N PRO A 12 -9.33 11.70 -10.13
CA PRO A 12 -8.61 12.07 -8.92
C PRO A 12 -9.22 13.26 -8.18
N GLU A 13 -9.66 14.29 -8.92
CA GLU A 13 -10.22 15.52 -8.37
C GLU A 13 -11.72 15.45 -8.02
N ALA A 14 -12.46 14.47 -8.53
CA ALA A 14 -13.93 14.49 -8.43
C ALA A 14 -14.60 13.13 -8.60
N THR A 15 -15.75 12.97 -7.94
CA THR A 15 -16.71 11.87 -8.18
C THR A 15 -17.98 12.43 -8.80
N THR A 16 -18.44 11.86 -9.90
CA THR A 16 -19.64 12.31 -10.62
C THR A 16 -20.75 11.27 -10.58
N LEU A 17 -21.91 11.64 -10.04
CA LEU A 17 -23.13 10.85 -10.12
C LEU A 17 -24.02 11.36 -11.25
N THR A 18 -24.30 10.52 -12.24
CA THR A 18 -25.21 10.85 -13.34
C THR A 18 -26.61 10.30 -13.09
N TYR A 19 -27.56 11.21 -12.90
CA TYR A 19 -28.98 10.93 -12.80
C TYR A 19 -29.64 11.13 -14.16
N THR A 20 -30.36 10.12 -14.65
CA THR A 20 -31.03 10.20 -15.96
C THR A 20 -32.48 9.77 -15.86
N TYR A 21 -33.36 10.61 -16.40
CA TYR A 21 -34.76 10.33 -16.61
C TYR A 21 -35.16 10.63 -18.05
N GLN A 22 -36.41 10.32 -18.44
CA GLN A 22 -36.89 10.46 -19.83
C GLN A 22 -36.77 11.90 -20.38
N SER A 23 -36.81 12.91 -19.51
CA SER A 23 -36.84 14.32 -19.89
C SER A 23 -35.60 15.13 -19.49
N PHE A 24 -34.68 14.55 -18.70
CA PHE A 24 -33.50 15.25 -18.19
C PHE A 24 -32.33 14.32 -17.87
N THR A 25 -31.13 14.91 -17.86
CA THR A 25 -29.92 14.39 -17.24
C THR A 25 -29.36 15.44 -16.28
N VAL A 26 -29.02 15.02 -15.06
CA VAL A 26 -28.31 15.84 -14.09
C VAL A 26 -27.04 15.10 -13.70
N LYS A 27 -25.87 15.73 -13.87
CA LYS A 27 -24.63 15.24 -13.28
C LYS A 27 -24.34 16.03 -12.01
N ALA A 28 -24.19 15.34 -10.89
CA ALA A 28 -23.71 15.93 -9.65
C ALA A 28 -22.22 15.59 -9.49
N ILE A 29 -21.37 16.61 -9.64
CA ILE A 29 -19.91 16.48 -9.58
C ILE A 29 -19.46 16.91 -8.19
N TYR A 30 -19.03 15.97 -7.37
CA TYR A 30 -18.55 16.17 -6.00
C TYR A 30 -17.05 16.46 -6.03
N VAL A 31 -16.65 17.58 -5.43
CA VAL A 31 -15.27 18.06 -5.42
C VAL A 31 -14.93 18.54 -4.01
N THR A 32 -13.79 18.11 -3.49
CA THR A 32 -13.24 18.59 -2.22
C THR A 32 -11.92 19.31 -2.53
N PRO A 33 -11.91 20.66 -2.56
CA PRO A 33 -10.70 21.40 -2.89
C PRO A 33 -9.55 21.10 -1.92
N VAL A 34 -8.36 20.79 -2.45
CA VAL A 34 -7.19 20.37 -1.66
C VAL A 34 -6.74 21.43 -0.65
N GLN A 35 -6.86 22.72 -1.01
CA GLN A 35 -6.32 23.85 -0.25
C GLN A 35 -7.38 24.60 0.55
N THR A 36 -8.60 24.06 0.68
CA THR A 36 -9.70 24.77 1.37
C THR A 36 -10.56 23.79 2.13
N ALA A 37 -10.83 24.09 3.41
CA ALA A 37 -11.64 23.27 4.31
C ALA A 37 -13.15 23.34 3.99
N GLY A 38 -13.52 22.87 2.80
CA GLY A 38 -14.88 22.84 2.30
C GLY A 38 -15.04 21.88 1.14
N ALA A 39 -16.26 21.79 0.61
CA ALA A 39 -16.60 20.94 -0.52
C ALA A 39 -17.66 21.62 -1.39
N MET A 40 -17.73 21.18 -2.65
CA MET A 40 -18.72 21.67 -3.60
C MET A 40 -19.32 20.52 -4.41
N ILE A 41 -20.59 20.70 -4.76
CA ILE A 41 -21.30 19.86 -5.74
C ILE A 41 -21.67 20.75 -6.90
N LEU A 42 -21.13 20.46 -8.09
CA LEU A 42 -21.42 21.19 -9.31
C LEU A 42 -22.48 20.41 -10.10
N LEU A 43 -23.66 21.00 -10.27
CA LEU A 43 -24.74 20.39 -11.04
C LEU A 43 -24.65 20.81 -12.50
N ASP A 44 -24.38 19.86 -13.40
CA ASP A 44 -24.54 20.01 -14.86
C ASP A 44 -25.91 19.48 -15.24
N ILE A 45 -26.76 20.37 -15.78
CA ILE A 45 -28.20 20.11 -15.94
C ILE A 45 -28.57 20.27 -17.42
N ASP A 46 -28.98 19.16 -18.03
CA ASP A 46 -29.56 19.12 -19.36
C ASP A 46 -31.01 18.62 -19.26
N SER A 47 -31.98 19.49 -19.53
CA SER A 47 -33.40 19.16 -19.42
C SER A 47 -34.21 19.81 -20.54
N ASN A 48 -35.19 19.08 -21.05
CA ASN A 48 -36.15 19.59 -22.04
C ASN A 48 -37.37 20.27 -21.40
N VAL A 49 -37.52 20.17 -20.08
CA VAL A 49 -38.65 20.71 -19.32
C VAL A 49 -38.16 21.46 -18.08
N PRO A 50 -38.95 22.41 -17.53
CA PRO A 50 -38.63 23.02 -16.25
C PRO A 50 -38.33 21.97 -15.18
N LEU A 51 -37.33 22.24 -14.34
CA LEU A 51 -36.84 21.30 -13.33
C LEU A 51 -36.73 22.03 -11.98
N THR A 52 -37.10 21.34 -10.91
CA THR A 52 -36.77 21.77 -9.55
C THR A 52 -35.90 20.70 -8.92
N VAL A 53 -34.70 21.09 -8.48
CA VAL A 53 -33.80 20.21 -7.73
C VAL A 53 -34.06 20.46 -6.25
N ILE A 54 -34.46 19.42 -5.52
CA ILE A 54 -34.62 19.45 -4.07
C ILE A 54 -33.37 18.81 -3.46
N CYS A 55 -32.62 19.61 -2.70
CA CYS A 55 -31.43 19.18 -1.99
C CYS A 55 -31.81 18.94 -0.53
N GLY A 56 -31.83 17.68 -0.11
CA GLY A 56 -32.13 17.28 1.26
C GLY A 56 -30.92 16.62 1.93
N PHE A 57 -30.65 16.97 3.18
CA PHE A 57 -29.61 16.36 3.98
C PHE A 57 -30.01 16.31 5.47
N LEU A 58 -29.46 15.34 6.20
CA LEU A 58 -29.59 15.28 7.65
C LEU A 58 -28.39 16.01 8.28
N PRO A 59 -28.59 17.17 8.94
CA PRO A 59 -27.48 17.85 9.60
C PRO A 59 -27.00 17.01 10.78
N VAL A 60 -25.70 16.77 10.86
CA VAL A 60 -25.02 16.22 12.04
C VAL A 60 -23.73 17.01 12.21
N LEU A 61 -23.64 17.81 13.27
CA LEU A 61 -22.42 18.55 13.61
C LEU A 61 -21.78 17.87 14.81
N GLN A 62 -20.84 16.96 14.55
CA GLN A 62 -20.13 16.24 15.60
C GLN A 62 -18.63 16.27 15.32
N PRO A 63 -17.78 16.45 16.35
CA PRO A 63 -16.38 16.09 16.22
C PRO A 63 -16.27 14.59 15.98
N MET A 64 -15.13 14.14 15.45
CA MET A 64 -14.86 12.70 15.34
C MET A 64 -14.88 12.07 16.73
N TRP A 65 -15.34 10.81 16.82
CA TRP A 65 -15.25 10.03 18.06
C TRP A 65 -13.81 10.07 18.62
N PRO A 66 -13.62 10.12 19.96
CA PRO A 66 -14.63 9.94 21.01
C PRO A 66 -15.25 11.24 21.54
N ALA A 67 -14.91 12.38 20.95
CA ALA A 67 -15.49 13.64 21.35
C ALA A 67 -16.99 13.70 21.00
N GLY A 68 -17.73 14.56 21.70
CA GLY A 68 -19.14 14.79 21.43
C GLY A 68 -19.58 16.19 21.85
N ILE A 69 -20.54 16.75 21.11
CA ILE A 69 -21.13 18.06 21.40
C ILE A 69 -22.65 17.97 21.44
N GLY A 70 -23.24 18.60 22.46
CA GLY A 70 -24.69 18.64 22.69
C GLY A 70 -25.33 19.96 22.27
N GLY A 71 -26.66 19.98 22.16
CA GLY A 71 -27.42 21.22 21.93
C GLY A 71 -27.15 21.85 20.55
N GLN A 72 -27.16 21.02 19.51
CA GLN A 72 -27.02 21.45 18.11
C GLN A 72 -28.34 21.99 17.56
N TYR A 73 -28.25 22.95 16.64
CA TYR A 73 -29.39 23.54 15.96
C TYR A 73 -29.02 23.91 14.52
N ALA A 74 -30.03 24.01 13.66
CA ALA A 74 -29.87 24.42 12.27
C ALA A 74 -30.99 25.38 11.86
N TYR A 75 -30.67 26.41 11.09
CA TYR A 75 -31.67 27.35 10.57
C TYR A 75 -31.29 27.85 9.18
N TRP A 76 -32.30 28.18 8.37
CA TRP A 76 -32.08 28.77 7.06
C TRP A 76 -31.76 30.26 7.19
N ASN A 77 -30.69 30.69 6.52
CA ASN A 77 -30.31 32.10 6.42
C ASN A 77 -30.50 32.62 4.99
N ASN A 78 -31.43 33.56 4.81
CA ASN A 78 -31.74 34.13 3.48
C ASN A 78 -30.63 35.00 2.89
N ARG A 79 -29.76 35.60 3.72
CA ARG A 79 -28.63 36.40 3.24
C ARG A 79 -27.57 35.50 2.64
N TYR A 80 -27.25 34.39 3.32
CA TYR A 80 -26.22 33.46 2.88
C TYR A 80 -26.74 32.40 1.90
N LYS A 81 -28.06 32.28 1.75
CA LYS A 81 -28.72 31.23 0.95
C LYS A 81 -28.27 29.82 1.35
N ALA A 82 -28.14 29.63 2.66
CA ALA A 82 -27.62 28.42 3.26
C ALA A 82 -28.33 28.09 4.56
N TYR A 83 -28.34 26.80 4.90
CA TYR A 83 -28.52 26.37 6.27
C TYR A 83 -27.23 26.64 7.05
N VAL A 84 -27.39 27.29 8.20
CA VAL A 84 -26.35 27.45 9.21
C VAL A 84 -26.60 26.40 10.28
N ILE A 85 -25.58 25.60 10.59
CA ILE A 85 -25.61 24.56 11.61
C ILE A 85 -24.59 24.96 12.68
N SER A 86 -24.99 24.93 13.94
CA SER A 86 -24.12 25.31 15.06
C SER A 86 -24.54 24.56 16.32
N GLU A 87 -23.74 24.70 17.38
CA GLU A 87 -24.02 24.20 18.71
C GLU A 87 -23.97 25.32 19.77
N SER A 88 -24.41 25.00 21.00
CA SER A 88 -24.65 25.99 22.07
C SER A 88 -23.39 26.72 22.56
N SER A 89 -22.20 26.12 22.45
CA SER A 89 -20.93 26.74 22.81
C SER A 89 -20.42 27.73 21.76
N GLY A 90 -20.98 27.70 20.54
CA GLY A 90 -20.62 28.59 19.44
C GLY A 90 -19.20 28.37 18.90
N LYS A 91 -18.60 27.19 19.16
CA LYS A 91 -17.23 26.85 18.74
C LYS A 91 -17.16 26.03 17.47
N ASN A 92 -18.30 25.52 16.99
CA ASN A 92 -18.38 24.71 15.79
C ASN A 92 -19.53 25.23 14.92
N HIS A 93 -19.24 25.42 13.64
CA HIS A 93 -20.21 25.93 12.67
C HIS A 93 -20.09 25.16 11.36
N ALA A 94 -21.20 25.06 10.64
CA ALA A 94 -21.21 24.60 9.27
C ALA A 94 -22.26 25.34 8.43
N PHE A 95 -21.99 25.44 7.14
CA PHE A 95 -22.84 26.07 6.13
C PHE A 95 -23.07 25.09 5.00
N VAL A 96 -24.33 24.91 4.59
CA VAL A 96 -24.71 24.10 3.43
C VAL A 96 -25.75 24.86 2.63
N GLY A 97 -25.45 25.19 1.37
CA GLY A 97 -26.37 26.00 0.58
C GLY A 97 -25.91 26.26 -0.85
N SER A 98 -26.67 27.09 -1.56
CA SER A 98 -26.37 27.48 -2.95
C SER A 98 -26.84 28.91 -3.19
N PRO A 99 -26.10 29.72 -3.97
CA PRO A 99 -26.56 31.05 -4.39
C PRO A 99 -27.93 31.02 -5.10
N ALA A 100 -28.27 29.90 -5.74
CA ALA A 100 -29.53 29.70 -6.46
C ALA A 100 -30.67 29.14 -5.58
N ALA A 101 -30.43 28.88 -4.30
CA ALA A 101 -31.36 28.18 -3.45
C ALA A 101 -32.40 29.08 -2.76
N SER A 102 -33.53 28.45 -2.41
CA SER A 102 -34.49 28.95 -1.44
C SER A 102 -34.83 27.86 -0.43
N GLY A 103 -34.77 28.18 0.86
CA GLY A 103 -35.08 27.25 1.94
C GLY A 103 -36.57 26.90 1.95
N ILE A 104 -36.89 25.62 2.19
CA ILE A 104 -38.27 25.12 2.19
C ILE A 104 -38.62 24.33 3.46
N SER A 105 -37.64 23.85 4.22
CA SER A 105 -37.90 23.19 5.51
C SER A 105 -37.90 24.18 6.68
N TYR A 106 -38.83 23.97 7.61
CA TYR A 106 -38.83 24.58 8.94
C TYR A 106 -38.04 23.69 9.91
N THR A 107 -37.07 24.27 10.63
CA THR A 107 -36.30 23.58 11.67
C THR A 107 -36.57 24.19 13.05
N PRO A 108 -36.79 23.38 14.10
CA PRO A 108 -36.92 23.88 15.46
C PRO A 108 -35.65 24.62 15.91
N ALA A 109 -35.79 25.76 16.60
CA ALA A 109 -34.65 26.62 16.94
C ALA A 109 -33.65 26.05 17.98
N HIS A 110 -33.99 24.96 18.66
CA HIS A 110 -33.24 24.43 19.81
C HIS A 110 -32.83 22.95 19.67
N MET A 111 -33.05 22.35 18.50
CA MET A 111 -32.62 20.98 18.20
C MET A 111 -32.48 20.76 16.70
N LEU A 112 -31.65 19.80 16.30
CA LEU A 112 -31.68 19.28 14.94
C LEU A 112 -32.96 18.46 14.72
N SER A 113 -33.53 18.56 13.51
CA SER A 113 -34.72 17.79 13.15
C SER A 113 -34.33 16.39 12.67
N ASP A 114 -35.13 15.39 13.03
CA ASP A 114 -35.05 14.05 12.42
C ASP A 114 -35.50 14.06 10.95
N ASN A 115 -36.18 15.13 10.51
CA ASN A 115 -36.50 15.35 9.11
C ASN A 115 -35.33 16.05 8.40
N PRO A 116 -35.09 15.73 7.11
CA PRO A 116 -34.07 16.41 6.32
C PRO A 116 -34.26 17.93 6.30
N SER A 117 -33.14 18.65 6.41
CA SER A 117 -33.08 20.06 6.02
C SER A 117 -33.08 20.13 4.50
N GLU A 118 -34.04 20.86 3.92
CA GLU A 118 -34.22 20.92 2.48
C GLU A 118 -34.23 22.36 1.96
N PHE A 119 -33.53 22.55 0.85
CA PHE A 119 -33.66 23.75 0.02
C PHE A 119 -33.94 23.33 -1.42
N LYS A 120 -34.63 24.20 -2.16
CA LYS A 120 -34.91 23.98 -3.58
C LYS A 120 -34.08 24.92 -4.45
N ILE A 121 -33.71 24.42 -5.62
CA ILE A 121 -33.16 25.20 -6.72
C ILE A 121 -34.12 25.07 -7.90
N GLU A 122 -34.73 26.18 -8.30
CA GLU A 122 -35.74 26.22 -9.36
C GLU A 122 -35.09 26.61 -10.69
N ILE A 123 -35.33 25.79 -11.72
CA ILE A 123 -34.80 25.96 -13.07
C ILE A 123 -36.00 26.05 -14.01
N PRO A 124 -36.66 27.23 -14.06
CA PRO A 124 -37.86 27.42 -14.88
C PRO A 124 -37.55 27.38 -16.39
N ASP A 125 -36.31 27.74 -16.77
CA ASP A 125 -35.83 27.71 -18.15
C ASP A 125 -34.47 26.99 -18.22
N PRO A 126 -34.46 25.66 -18.47
CA PRO A 126 -33.23 24.87 -18.54
C PRO A 126 -32.21 25.36 -19.58
N LYS A 127 -32.66 26.09 -20.62
CA LYS A 127 -31.74 26.61 -21.65
C LYS A 127 -30.75 27.63 -21.09
N LYS A 128 -31.08 28.29 -19.97
CA LYS A 128 -30.20 29.30 -19.34
C LYS A 128 -29.05 28.71 -18.55
N VAL A 129 -29.20 27.49 -18.04
CA VAL A 129 -28.15 26.81 -17.26
C VAL A 129 -27.33 25.83 -18.10
N ARG A 130 -27.77 25.55 -19.33
CA ARG A 130 -27.06 24.66 -20.25
C ARG A 130 -25.64 25.17 -20.52
N GLY A 131 -24.63 24.31 -20.31
CA GLY A 131 -23.23 24.68 -20.48
C GLY A 131 -22.64 25.47 -19.30
N SER A 132 -23.33 25.53 -18.17
CA SER A 132 -22.87 26.11 -16.91
C SER A 132 -23.18 25.18 -15.75
N TYR A 133 -22.53 25.38 -14.61
CA TYR A 133 -22.78 24.62 -13.41
C TYR A 133 -23.65 25.40 -12.42
N VAL A 134 -24.57 24.70 -11.77
CA VAL A 134 -25.30 25.23 -10.61
C VAL A 134 -24.65 24.66 -9.34
N PRO A 135 -23.94 25.47 -8.55
CA PRO A 135 -23.12 24.95 -7.45
C PRO A 135 -23.92 24.85 -6.14
N ILE A 136 -23.57 23.84 -5.34
CA ILE A 136 -23.91 23.72 -3.92
C ILE A 136 -22.59 23.71 -3.16
N PHE A 137 -22.51 24.48 -2.08
CA PHE A 137 -21.30 24.64 -1.29
C PHE A 137 -21.51 24.16 0.14
N MET A 138 -20.45 23.60 0.70
CA MET A 138 -20.39 23.08 2.06
C MET A 138 -19.09 23.56 2.71
N ALA A 139 -19.17 24.15 3.89
CA ALA A 139 -18.00 24.47 4.71
C ALA A 139 -18.34 24.16 6.17
N GLY A 140 -17.39 23.66 6.94
CA GLY A 140 -17.62 23.34 8.34
C GLY A 140 -16.35 23.02 9.09
N GLY A 141 -16.36 23.30 10.39
CA GLY A 141 -15.22 23.03 11.24
C GLY A 141 -15.28 23.74 12.60
N PRO A 142 -14.26 23.54 13.44
CA PRO A 142 -14.08 24.31 14.66
C PRO A 142 -13.65 25.74 14.33
N GLY A 143 -14.15 26.73 15.08
CA GLY A 143 -13.79 28.15 14.92
C GLY A 143 -14.92 29.11 15.26
N GLN A 144 -14.67 30.41 15.08
CA GLN A 144 -15.73 31.39 15.18
C GLN A 144 -16.64 31.32 13.95
N HIS A 145 -17.91 31.68 14.13
CA HIS A 145 -18.92 31.68 13.07
C HIS A 145 -18.45 32.42 11.80
N ASP A 146 -17.83 33.58 11.98
CA ASP A 146 -17.38 34.43 10.89
C ASP A 146 -16.20 33.85 10.11
N ASP A 147 -15.37 33.01 10.74
CA ASP A 147 -14.25 32.33 10.08
C ASP A 147 -14.78 31.26 9.12
N ILE A 148 -15.72 30.43 9.61
CA ILE A 148 -16.35 29.40 8.78
C ILE A 148 -17.22 30.01 7.69
N ARG A 149 -17.89 31.15 7.97
CA ARG A 149 -18.61 31.92 6.95
C ARG A 149 -17.67 32.36 5.83
N GLN A 150 -16.48 32.89 6.16
CA GLN A 150 -15.52 33.33 5.16
C GLN A 150 -15.05 32.19 4.26
N ILE A 151 -14.89 30.98 4.80
CA ILE A 151 -14.61 29.78 3.99
C ILE A 151 -15.79 29.49 3.05
N TYR A 152 -17.03 29.52 3.55
CA TYR A 152 -18.22 29.33 2.71
C TYR A 152 -18.35 30.37 1.59
N GLU A 153 -18.02 31.63 1.87
CA GLU A 153 -18.03 32.73 0.90
C GLU A 153 -16.86 32.62 -0.10
N SER A 154 -15.69 32.13 0.32
CA SER A 154 -14.54 31.95 -0.58
C SER A 154 -14.76 30.83 -1.60
N LEU A 155 -15.46 29.75 -1.21
CA LEU A 155 -15.88 28.69 -2.15
C LEU A 155 -16.76 29.24 -3.28
N GLN A 156 -17.59 30.24 -2.99
CA GLN A 156 -18.48 30.88 -3.96
C GLN A 156 -17.79 31.87 -4.88
N ALA A 157 -16.67 32.45 -4.44
CA ALA A 157 -16.02 33.54 -5.15
C ALA A 157 -15.44 33.09 -6.49
N ASP A 158 -14.82 31.90 -6.54
CA ASP A 158 -14.24 31.33 -7.76
C ASP A 158 -14.20 29.78 -7.72
N PRO A 159 -15.36 29.11 -7.86
CA PRO A 159 -15.42 27.64 -7.84
C PRO A 159 -14.69 26.98 -9.01
N GLU A 160 -14.56 27.68 -10.14
CA GLU A 160 -13.83 27.17 -11.31
C GLU A 160 -12.33 27.08 -11.01
N LYS A 161 -11.74 28.12 -10.39
CA LYS A 161 -10.35 28.07 -9.95
C LYS A 161 -10.11 26.94 -8.96
N LEU A 162 -10.99 26.74 -7.97
CA LEU A 162 -10.86 25.66 -7.00
C LEU A 162 -10.85 24.27 -7.66
N TYR A 163 -11.74 24.05 -8.63
CA TYR A 163 -11.75 22.81 -9.43
C TYR A 163 -10.43 22.62 -10.20
N ARG A 164 -9.99 23.66 -10.92
CA ARG A 164 -8.76 23.62 -11.73
C ARG A 164 -7.50 23.42 -10.89
N ASP A 165 -7.43 24.05 -9.72
CA ASP A 165 -6.31 23.88 -8.78
C ASP A 165 -6.28 22.47 -8.21
N THR A 166 -7.45 21.88 -7.93
CA THR A 166 -7.57 20.47 -7.48
C THR A 166 -7.10 19.51 -8.57
N ALA A 167 -7.53 19.72 -9.82
CA ALA A 167 -7.06 18.92 -10.95
C ALA A 167 -5.54 19.10 -11.21
N LEU A 168 -5.02 20.32 -11.01
CA LEU A 168 -3.59 20.61 -11.12
C LEU A 168 -2.77 19.92 -10.02
N HIS A 169 -3.29 19.86 -8.79
CA HIS A 169 -2.66 19.14 -7.68
C HIS A 169 -2.41 17.67 -8.05
N TYR A 170 -3.44 16.94 -8.47
CA TYR A 170 -3.27 15.53 -8.83
C TYR A 170 -2.43 15.31 -10.10
N ARG A 171 -2.47 16.24 -11.07
CA ARG A 171 -1.54 16.21 -12.20
C ARG A 171 -0.09 16.35 -11.73
N THR A 172 0.16 17.31 -10.83
CA THR A 172 1.48 17.57 -10.26
C THR A 172 1.97 16.39 -9.43
N LEU A 173 1.08 15.77 -8.65
CA LEU A 173 1.35 14.55 -7.88
C LEU A 173 1.87 13.44 -8.81
N ARG A 174 1.17 13.18 -9.92
CA ARG A 174 1.61 12.21 -10.93
C ARG A 174 2.94 12.58 -11.57
N GLU A 175 3.11 13.85 -11.96
CA GLU A 175 4.30 14.34 -12.68
C GLU A 175 5.56 14.41 -11.82
N ASN A 176 5.44 14.53 -10.49
CA ASN A 176 6.57 14.65 -9.57
C ASN A 176 6.95 13.35 -8.85
N THR A 177 6.13 12.31 -8.97
CA THR A 177 6.38 10.98 -8.40
C THR A 177 6.78 9.98 -9.48
N LEU A 178 7.26 8.80 -9.06
CA LEU A 178 7.62 7.68 -9.92
C LEU A 178 6.48 7.32 -10.88
N GLN A 179 6.74 7.29 -12.19
CA GLN A 179 5.77 6.84 -13.19
C GLN A 179 6.31 5.62 -13.93
N ILE A 180 5.39 4.73 -14.31
CA ILE A 180 5.71 3.54 -15.12
C ILE A 180 4.83 3.50 -16.36
N GLN A 181 5.36 2.88 -17.42
CA GLN A 181 4.57 2.43 -18.55
C GLN A 181 5.00 1.00 -18.86
N THR A 182 4.07 0.05 -18.69
CA THR A 182 4.33 -1.38 -18.84
C THR A 182 3.40 -2.00 -19.88
N PRO A 183 3.64 -3.25 -20.29
CA PRO A 183 2.67 -4.04 -21.05
C PRO A 183 1.41 -4.41 -20.26
N GLU A 184 1.33 -4.09 -18.96
CA GLU A 184 0.20 -4.37 -18.08
C GLU A 184 -0.48 -3.06 -17.62
N PRO A 185 -1.45 -2.53 -18.39
CA PRO A 185 -2.10 -1.26 -18.07
C PRO A 185 -2.83 -1.24 -16.72
N ALA A 186 -3.30 -2.40 -16.23
CA ALA A 186 -3.97 -2.46 -14.94
C ALA A 186 -3.01 -2.15 -13.79
N LEU A 187 -1.74 -2.58 -13.90
CA LEU A 187 -0.67 -2.26 -12.96
C LEU A 187 -0.30 -0.77 -13.02
N ASP A 188 -0.12 -0.22 -14.23
CA ASP A 188 0.20 1.19 -14.43
C ASP A 188 -0.86 2.10 -13.77
N SER A 189 -2.13 1.84 -14.09
CA SER A 189 -3.27 2.59 -13.53
C SER A 189 -3.40 2.39 -12.02
N ALA A 190 -3.18 1.18 -11.50
CA ALA A 190 -3.22 0.93 -10.05
C ALA A 190 -2.13 1.69 -9.29
N LEU A 191 -0.93 1.81 -9.85
CA LEU A 191 0.13 2.61 -9.24
C LEU A 191 -0.24 4.11 -9.21
N GLU A 192 -0.86 4.63 -10.27
CA GLU A 192 -1.33 6.02 -10.29
C GLU A 192 -2.43 6.29 -9.26
N TRP A 193 -3.39 5.39 -9.15
CA TRP A 193 -4.43 5.48 -8.12
C TRP A 193 -3.88 5.34 -6.71
N ALA A 194 -2.88 4.49 -6.49
CA ALA A 194 -2.25 4.34 -5.19
C ALA A 194 -1.62 5.65 -4.69
N LYS A 195 -1.08 6.49 -5.59
CA LYS A 195 -0.57 7.82 -5.25
C LYS A 195 -1.70 8.74 -4.76
N VAL A 196 -2.81 8.79 -5.49
CA VAL A 196 -4.00 9.58 -5.13
C VAL A 196 -4.53 9.12 -3.77
N SER A 197 -4.56 7.81 -3.53
CA SER A 197 -4.99 7.22 -2.27
C SER A 197 -4.08 7.62 -1.12
N PHE A 198 -2.76 7.56 -1.26
CA PHE A 198 -1.86 8.04 -0.21
C PHE A 198 -1.97 9.55 0.04
N ASP A 199 -2.09 10.36 -1.01
CA ASP A 199 -2.28 11.81 -0.90
C ASP A 199 -3.55 12.15 -0.11
N ASN A 200 -4.65 11.42 -0.34
CA ASN A 200 -5.91 11.58 0.39
C ASN A 200 -5.82 11.21 1.89
N LEU A 201 -4.77 10.52 2.32
CA LEU A 201 -4.53 10.18 3.73
C LEU A 201 -3.66 11.21 4.45
N MET A 202 -3.09 12.19 3.75
CA MET A 202 -2.39 13.30 4.37
C MET A 202 -3.41 14.35 4.84
N VAL A 203 -3.45 14.60 6.15
CA VAL A 203 -4.41 15.50 6.79
C VAL A 203 -3.68 16.58 7.55
N ASP A 204 -3.99 17.84 7.27
CA ASP A 204 -3.58 19.00 8.07
C ASP A 204 -4.67 19.36 9.07
N ASN A 205 -4.51 18.89 10.30
CA ASN A 205 -5.46 19.18 11.37
C ASN A 205 -5.06 20.50 12.06
N PRO A 206 -5.97 21.48 12.21
CA PRO A 206 -5.64 22.80 12.73
C PRO A 206 -5.07 22.81 14.16
N ASN A 207 -5.34 21.76 14.96
CA ASN A 207 -4.84 21.63 16.32
C ASN A 207 -3.63 20.69 16.41
N LEU A 208 -3.61 19.65 15.58
CA LEU A 208 -2.64 18.57 15.70
C LEU A 208 -1.45 18.71 14.73
N GLY A 209 -1.62 19.45 13.63
CA GLY A 209 -0.66 19.61 12.55
C GLY A 209 -0.88 18.63 11.40
N LYS A 210 0.02 18.70 10.41
CA LYS A 210 0.02 17.83 9.24
C LYS A 210 0.60 16.45 9.56
N GLY A 211 -0.16 15.40 9.27
CA GLY A 211 0.23 14.01 9.46
C GLY A 211 -0.55 13.07 8.55
N MET A 212 -0.36 11.76 8.71
CA MET A 212 -1.05 10.76 7.90
C MET A 212 -2.05 9.95 8.74
N ILE A 213 -3.28 9.83 8.26
CA ILE A 213 -4.29 8.94 8.85
C ILE A 213 -4.17 7.51 8.28
N ALA A 214 -4.64 6.51 9.01
CA ALA A 214 -4.52 5.10 8.57
C ALA A 214 -5.43 4.77 7.38
N GLY A 215 -6.62 5.37 7.32
CA GLY A 215 -7.59 5.04 6.29
C GLY A 215 -8.83 5.93 6.31
N LEU A 216 -9.73 5.69 5.35
CA LEU A 216 -11.01 6.38 5.24
C LEU A 216 -12.14 5.36 5.17
N GLY A 217 -13.01 5.40 6.18
CA GLY A 217 -14.20 4.57 6.30
C GLY A 217 -15.45 5.38 6.61
N VAL A 218 -16.61 4.81 6.33
CA VAL A 218 -17.89 5.43 6.70
C VAL A 218 -18.07 5.37 8.22
N SER A 219 -18.40 6.51 8.84
CA SER A 219 -18.60 6.56 10.30
C SER A 219 -19.90 5.91 10.78
N GLY A 220 -20.80 5.57 9.84
CA GLY A 220 -22.15 5.11 10.13
C GLY A 220 -22.86 6.05 11.11
N THR A 221 -23.65 5.46 12.00
CA THR A 221 -24.38 6.19 13.05
C THR A 221 -23.58 6.36 14.35
N SER A 222 -22.39 5.76 14.48
CA SER A 222 -21.60 5.82 15.73
C SER A 222 -20.69 7.04 15.81
N GLY A 223 -20.42 7.70 14.68
CA GLY A 223 -19.47 8.80 14.60
C GLY A 223 -17.99 8.38 14.67
N ARG A 224 -17.71 7.07 14.75
CA ARG A 224 -16.33 6.54 14.70
C ARG A 224 -15.89 6.44 13.23
N PRO A 225 -14.88 7.19 12.78
CA PRO A 225 -14.55 7.34 11.35
C PRO A 225 -13.79 6.14 10.76
N GLY A 226 -14.01 4.92 11.26
CA GLY A 226 -13.14 3.77 10.96
C GLY A 226 -11.69 4.09 11.32
N PHE A 227 -10.81 4.13 10.32
CA PHE A 227 -9.37 4.43 10.44
C PHE A 227 -9.01 5.90 10.13
N GLY A 228 -9.99 6.81 10.20
CA GLY A 228 -9.79 8.25 9.98
C GLY A 228 -8.99 9.00 11.06
N TRP A 229 -8.12 8.31 11.79
CA TRP A 229 -7.24 8.85 12.83
C TRP A 229 -5.77 8.68 12.44
N PHE A 230 -4.89 9.39 13.14
CA PHE A 230 -3.45 9.26 12.93
C PHE A 230 -2.95 7.97 13.57
N PHE A 231 -2.22 7.15 12.80
CA PHE A 231 -1.60 5.92 13.28
C PHE A 231 -0.10 5.91 13.01
N GLY A 232 0.71 5.85 14.07
CA GLY A 232 2.18 5.94 13.97
C GLY A 232 2.80 4.72 13.28
N GLY A 233 2.28 3.51 13.56
CA GLY A 233 2.72 2.27 12.93
C GLY A 233 2.38 2.24 11.44
N ASP A 234 1.11 2.47 11.11
CA ASP A 234 0.57 2.46 9.75
C ASP A 234 1.23 3.52 8.87
N SER A 235 1.38 4.75 9.36
CA SER A 235 2.07 5.82 8.64
C SER A 235 3.55 5.48 8.38
N SER A 236 4.21 4.80 9.32
CA SER A 236 5.59 4.33 9.14
C SER A 236 5.69 3.20 8.10
N ILE A 237 4.73 2.27 8.08
CA ILE A 237 4.64 1.23 7.04
C ILE A 237 4.43 1.88 5.66
N ASN A 238 3.49 2.82 5.56
CA ASN A 238 3.18 3.53 4.32
C ASN A 238 4.36 4.37 3.83
N ALA A 239 5.15 4.93 4.75
CA ALA A 239 6.34 5.71 4.42
C ALA A 239 7.35 4.90 3.58
N LEU A 240 7.47 3.58 3.76
CA LEU A 240 8.33 2.75 2.92
C LEU A 240 7.89 2.75 1.44
N SER A 241 6.58 2.79 1.18
CA SER A 241 6.01 2.92 -0.16
C SER A 241 6.17 4.33 -0.71
N LEU A 242 5.90 5.35 0.11
CA LEU A 242 6.05 6.76 -0.26
C LEU A 242 7.49 7.13 -0.64
N LEU A 243 8.48 6.60 0.08
CA LEU A 243 9.90 6.73 -0.28
C LEU A 243 10.19 6.12 -1.66
N GLY A 244 9.57 4.97 -1.97
CA GLY A 244 9.67 4.34 -3.30
C GLY A 244 9.06 5.18 -4.43
N LEU A 245 8.04 5.98 -4.13
CA LEU A 245 7.40 6.90 -5.08
C LEU A 245 8.15 8.23 -5.24
N GLY A 246 9.15 8.50 -4.39
CA GLY A 246 9.84 9.78 -4.33
C GLY A 246 9.08 10.87 -3.55
N ALA A 247 8.06 10.51 -2.78
CA ALA A 247 7.25 11.42 -1.96
C ALA A 247 7.96 11.78 -0.64
N HIS A 248 9.20 12.26 -0.74
CA HIS A 248 10.08 12.50 0.42
C HIS A 248 9.52 13.56 1.39
N GLY A 249 8.83 14.58 0.86
CA GLY A 249 8.21 15.63 1.68
C GLY A 249 7.13 15.09 2.62
N ASP A 250 6.25 14.22 2.11
CA ASP A 250 5.18 13.63 2.92
C ASP A 250 5.74 12.70 4.01
N VAL A 251 6.80 11.94 3.69
CA VAL A 251 7.49 11.11 4.68
C VAL A 251 8.12 11.97 5.78
N ARG A 252 8.71 13.12 5.42
CA ARG A 252 9.25 14.07 6.41
C ARG A 252 8.15 14.61 7.32
N ASP A 253 6.98 14.95 6.77
CA ASP A 253 5.84 15.42 7.56
C ASP A 253 5.31 14.32 8.51
N ILE A 254 5.22 13.07 8.05
CA ILE A 254 4.89 11.90 8.89
C ILE A 254 5.86 11.76 10.06
N LEU A 255 7.17 11.84 9.79
CA LEU A 255 8.19 11.69 10.83
C LEU A 255 8.13 12.83 11.87
N LEU A 256 7.92 14.07 11.43
CA LEU A 256 7.75 15.21 12.33
C LEU A 256 6.48 15.10 13.18
N PHE A 257 5.38 14.62 12.59
CA PHE A 257 4.15 14.38 13.32
C PHE A 257 4.35 13.30 14.40
N ASN A 258 5.00 12.20 14.06
CA ASN A 258 5.27 11.11 15.00
C ASN A 258 6.16 11.57 16.16
N LEU A 259 7.20 12.37 15.88
CA LEU A 259 8.07 12.97 16.89
C LEU A 259 7.32 13.80 17.93
N LYS A 260 6.29 14.56 17.51
CA LYS A 260 5.48 15.40 18.41
C LYS A 260 4.79 14.59 19.51
N TRP A 261 4.43 13.34 19.23
CA TRP A 261 3.65 12.49 20.12
C TRP A 261 4.49 11.33 20.71
N GLN A 262 5.80 11.54 20.85
CA GLN A 262 6.66 10.63 21.60
C GLN A 262 6.43 10.78 23.11
N ARG A 263 6.27 9.67 23.82
CA ARG A 263 6.19 9.63 25.28
C ARG A 263 7.56 9.88 25.92
N GLU A 264 7.58 10.36 27.16
CA GLU A 264 8.82 10.70 27.88
C GLU A 264 9.86 9.57 27.93
N ASP A 265 9.42 8.31 27.99
CA ASP A 265 10.29 7.12 28.03
C ASP A 265 10.77 6.65 26.64
N GLY A 266 10.37 7.33 25.56
CA GLY A 266 10.78 7.05 24.18
C GLY A 266 9.76 6.30 23.34
N LYS A 267 8.66 5.80 23.92
CA LYS A 267 7.63 5.08 23.16
C LYS A 267 6.91 6.02 22.19
N MET A 268 6.75 5.61 20.94
CA MET A 268 6.03 6.37 19.92
C MET A 268 4.51 6.11 20.01
N ALA A 269 3.69 7.13 19.75
CA ALA A 269 2.24 7.00 19.73
C ALA A 269 1.77 6.07 18.60
N HIS A 270 0.87 5.16 18.94
CA HIS A 270 0.24 4.26 17.99
C HIS A 270 -1.02 4.86 17.36
N GLU A 271 -1.93 5.42 18.15
CA GLU A 271 -3.25 5.87 17.69
C GLU A 271 -3.58 7.25 18.29
N LEU A 272 -3.99 8.21 17.46
CA LEU A 272 -4.36 9.55 17.89
C LEU A 272 -5.63 10.03 17.18
N THR A 273 -6.69 10.20 17.96
CA THR A 273 -7.94 10.78 17.46
C THR A 273 -7.72 12.22 16.96
N GLN A 274 -8.35 12.55 15.83
CA GLN A 274 -8.36 13.93 15.32
C GLN A 274 -9.10 14.92 16.25
N ALA A 275 -9.85 14.40 17.21
CA ALA A 275 -10.59 15.17 18.19
C ALA A 275 -9.85 15.37 19.52
N GLU A 276 -8.53 15.14 19.59
CA GLU A 276 -7.75 15.29 20.82
C GLU A 276 -7.90 16.68 21.45
N GLY A 277 -8.10 17.74 20.65
CA GLY A 277 -8.42 19.09 21.16
C GLY A 277 -9.75 19.21 21.93
N TYR A 278 -10.58 18.16 21.99
CA TYR A 278 -11.86 18.11 22.70
C TYR A 278 -11.89 17.17 23.91
N VAL A 279 -10.92 16.26 24.01
CA VAL A 279 -10.91 15.17 24.99
C VAL A 279 -9.51 14.98 25.55
N ASP A 280 -9.39 14.46 26.76
CA ASP A 280 -8.09 14.05 27.28
C ASP A 280 -7.72 12.66 26.71
N TRP A 281 -7.27 12.61 25.45
CA TRP A 281 -7.01 11.36 24.73
C TRP A 281 -6.03 10.45 25.48
N TRP A 282 -5.01 11.03 26.10
CA TRP A 282 -3.88 10.28 26.66
C TRP A 282 -4.15 9.72 28.06
N ASN A 283 -5.04 10.35 28.82
CA ASN A 283 -5.38 9.90 30.18
C ASN A 283 -6.70 9.12 30.25
N ASP A 284 -7.68 9.46 29.42
CA ASP A 284 -9.00 8.83 29.47
C ASP A 284 -9.12 7.58 28.59
N TYR A 285 -8.20 7.38 27.62
CA TYR A 285 -8.26 6.29 26.65
C TYR A 285 -6.97 5.46 26.62
N GLY A 286 -7.10 4.13 26.51
CA GLY A 286 -5.98 3.18 26.56
C GLY A 286 -5.32 2.86 25.21
N TYR A 287 -5.61 3.62 24.16
CA TYR A 287 -5.24 3.26 22.78
C TYR A 287 -3.92 3.89 22.32
N GLY A 288 -3.60 5.07 22.84
CA GLY A 288 -2.55 5.93 22.27
C GLY A 288 -1.15 5.31 22.20
N TYR A 289 -0.86 4.32 23.03
CA TYR A 289 0.44 3.64 23.07
C TYR A 289 0.29 2.12 23.22
N ILE A 290 -0.72 1.50 22.62
CA ILE A 290 -1.03 0.07 22.85
C ILE A 290 -0.14 -0.90 22.05
N HIS A 291 0.45 -0.48 20.93
CA HIS A 291 1.31 -1.30 20.08
C HIS A 291 2.81 -1.22 20.44
N GLY A 292 3.53 -2.32 20.18
CA GLY A 292 4.96 -2.46 20.41
C GLY A 292 5.83 -2.24 19.17
N ASP A 293 5.28 -2.42 17.97
CA ASP A 293 5.98 -2.29 16.68
C ASP A 293 6.17 -0.84 16.23
N THR A 294 5.35 0.09 16.72
CA THR A 294 5.37 1.49 16.27
C THR A 294 6.71 2.19 16.52
N THR A 295 7.33 1.99 17.68
CA THR A 295 8.64 2.58 18.01
C THR A 295 9.80 2.07 17.13
N PRO A 296 10.02 0.75 16.94
CA PRO A 296 11.08 0.28 16.06
C PRO A 296 10.81 0.58 14.57
N TYR A 297 9.55 0.70 14.14
CA TYR A 297 9.25 1.20 12.79
C TYR A 297 9.68 2.65 12.59
N PHE A 298 9.42 3.54 13.56
CA PHE A 298 9.89 4.93 13.49
C PHE A 298 11.41 5.00 13.25
N ILE A 299 12.21 4.25 14.01
CA ILE A 299 13.67 4.16 13.83
C ILE A 299 14.03 3.65 12.42
N THR A 300 13.35 2.61 11.95
CA THR A 300 13.56 2.01 10.63
C THR A 300 13.27 2.99 9.49
N VAL A 301 12.20 3.79 9.61
CA VAL A 301 11.79 4.75 8.59
C VAL A 301 12.68 5.97 8.57
N VAL A 302 13.19 6.43 9.72
CA VAL A 302 14.18 7.53 9.73
C VAL A 302 15.43 7.13 8.95
N ASP A 303 15.97 5.92 9.17
CA ASP A 303 17.11 5.41 8.37
C ASP A 303 16.78 5.33 6.87
N ALA A 304 15.60 4.81 6.53
CA ALA A 304 15.17 4.71 5.13
C ALA A 304 15.01 6.10 4.47
N TYR A 305 14.46 7.07 5.21
CA TYR A 305 14.31 8.45 4.78
C TYR A 305 15.67 9.10 4.53
N VAL A 306 16.61 8.99 5.46
CA VAL A 306 17.96 9.57 5.29
C VAL A 306 18.71 8.89 4.14
N ARG A 307 18.64 7.56 4.02
CA ARG A 307 19.23 6.85 2.87
C ARG A 307 18.73 7.40 1.54
N GLN A 308 17.43 7.65 1.42
CA GLN A 308 16.83 8.11 0.17
C GLN A 308 16.92 9.61 -0.06
N THR A 309 17.15 10.43 0.96
CA THR A 309 17.16 11.90 0.85
C THR A 309 18.52 12.55 1.05
N GLY A 310 19.41 11.92 1.82
CA GLY A 310 20.66 12.49 2.29
C GLY A 310 20.49 13.44 3.48
N ASP A 311 19.29 13.55 4.07
CA ASP A 311 18.97 14.48 5.16
C ASP A 311 19.50 13.98 6.53
N THR A 312 20.82 13.86 6.65
CA THR A 312 21.47 13.45 7.92
C THR A 312 21.26 14.46 9.04
N GLU A 313 21.01 15.72 8.69
CA GLU A 313 20.69 16.78 9.65
C GLU A 313 19.41 16.47 10.43
N PHE A 314 18.41 15.82 9.80
CA PHE A 314 17.23 15.33 10.51
C PHE A 314 17.59 14.42 11.69
N VAL A 315 18.57 13.52 11.51
CA VAL A 315 19.04 12.61 12.57
C VAL A 315 19.75 13.40 13.66
N VAL A 316 20.64 14.33 13.30
CA VAL A 316 21.38 15.16 14.26
C VAL A 316 20.41 15.97 15.13
N GLN A 317 19.41 16.61 14.52
CA GLN A 317 18.42 17.44 15.23
C GLN A 317 17.51 16.64 16.16
N ASN A 318 17.22 15.39 15.81
CA ASN A 318 16.29 14.53 16.55
C ASN A 318 17.00 13.39 17.30
N TRP A 319 18.32 13.49 17.49
CA TRP A 319 19.13 12.40 18.03
C TRP A 319 18.69 11.95 19.42
N GLU A 320 18.35 12.89 20.31
CA GLU A 320 17.85 12.57 21.65
C GLU A 320 16.56 11.73 21.60
N SER A 321 15.65 12.06 20.68
CA SER A 321 14.41 11.30 20.49
C SER A 321 14.67 9.89 19.97
N LEU A 322 15.60 9.74 19.02
CA LEU A 322 16.04 8.44 18.50
C LEU A 322 16.71 7.58 19.58
N GLN A 323 17.55 8.18 20.43
CA GLN A 323 18.16 7.49 21.57
C GLN A 323 17.11 7.00 22.57
N LYS A 324 16.09 7.81 22.88
CA LYS A 324 14.97 7.38 23.74
C LYS A 324 14.17 6.24 23.13
N ALA A 325 13.80 6.35 21.85
CA ALA A 325 13.10 5.29 21.13
C ALA A 325 13.89 3.96 21.14
N TYR A 326 15.20 4.05 20.88
CA TYR A 326 16.10 2.90 20.91
C TYR A 326 16.22 2.28 22.30
N ALA A 327 16.44 3.11 23.33
CA ALA A 327 16.52 2.66 24.72
C ALA A 327 15.20 2.02 25.18
N TRP A 328 14.05 2.55 24.74
CA TRP A 328 12.75 1.96 25.01
C TRP A 328 12.64 0.56 24.42
N CYS A 329 13.00 0.38 23.14
CA CYS A 329 12.99 -0.93 22.49
C CYS A 329 13.86 -1.94 23.25
N LEU A 330 15.10 -1.58 23.60
CA LEU A 330 15.99 -2.42 24.40
C LEU A 330 15.38 -2.80 25.75
N ALA A 331 14.70 -1.86 26.41
CA ALA A 331 14.07 -2.13 27.69
C ALA A 331 12.91 -3.14 27.59
N THR A 332 12.37 -3.41 26.40
CA THR A 332 11.29 -4.40 26.23
C THR A 332 11.77 -5.86 26.17
N ASP A 333 13.08 -6.11 25.95
CA ASP A 333 13.69 -7.45 26.02
C ASP A 333 13.76 -7.91 27.49
N ALA A 334 12.67 -8.54 27.97
CA ALA A 334 12.53 -8.91 29.38
C ALA A 334 13.22 -10.25 29.70
N ASN A 335 13.32 -11.15 28.72
CA ASN A 335 14.00 -12.45 28.85
C ASN A 335 15.49 -12.39 28.49
N GLY A 336 15.99 -11.28 27.92
CA GLY A 336 17.39 -11.04 27.61
C GLY A 336 17.88 -11.77 26.36
N ASP A 337 16.98 -12.25 25.49
CA ASP A 337 17.34 -13.02 24.30
C ASP A 337 17.78 -12.16 23.10
N GLY A 338 17.59 -10.83 23.18
CA GLY A 338 17.93 -9.86 22.16
C GLY A 338 16.76 -9.43 21.28
N LEU A 339 15.55 -9.95 21.51
CA LEU A 339 14.33 -9.55 20.83
C LEU A 339 13.40 -8.77 21.76
N MET A 340 12.52 -7.96 21.19
CA MET A 340 11.50 -7.25 21.96
C MET A 340 10.37 -8.21 22.37
N ASP A 341 9.95 -8.19 23.63
CA ASP A 341 8.84 -9.01 24.12
C ASP A 341 7.49 -8.25 24.08
N ASN A 342 6.49 -8.80 23.41
CA ASN A 342 5.11 -8.26 23.32
C ASN A 342 4.51 -8.00 24.71
N LYS A 343 4.75 -8.87 25.69
CA LYS A 343 4.25 -8.70 27.07
C LYS A 343 4.62 -7.35 27.69
N LYS A 344 5.77 -6.78 27.31
CA LYS A 344 6.27 -5.49 27.79
C LYS A 344 6.07 -4.38 26.77
N ALA A 345 6.22 -4.69 25.48
CA ALA A 345 6.11 -3.73 24.39
C ALA A 345 4.67 -3.33 24.07
N GLY A 346 3.72 -4.27 24.14
CA GLY A 346 2.33 -4.12 23.70
C GLY A 346 1.96 -5.09 22.57
N LEU A 347 0.84 -4.79 21.89
CA LEU A 347 0.36 -5.57 20.75
C LEU A 347 1.34 -5.53 19.58
N GLY A 348 1.30 -6.55 18.72
CA GLY A 348 2.16 -6.71 17.56
C GLY A 348 1.38 -7.22 16.37
N ALA A 349 1.73 -8.40 15.88
CA ALA A 349 1.09 -9.01 14.71
C ALA A 349 -0.44 -9.13 14.83
N LEU A 350 -0.95 -9.54 16.00
CA LEU A 350 -2.38 -9.75 16.21
C LEU A 350 -2.89 -8.87 17.35
N GLU A 351 -4.03 -8.20 17.12
CA GLU A 351 -4.60 -7.23 18.05
C GLU A 351 -5.66 -7.81 18.98
N TYR A 352 -6.40 -8.83 18.53
CA TYR A 352 -7.45 -9.47 19.33
C TYR A 352 -7.67 -10.95 18.98
N GLY A 353 -8.27 -11.69 19.91
CA GLY A 353 -8.69 -13.07 19.75
C GLY A 353 -7.82 -14.10 20.48
N ALA A 354 -7.99 -15.38 20.14
CA ALA A 354 -7.39 -16.51 20.88
C ALA A 354 -5.85 -16.58 20.84
N LEU A 355 -5.21 -15.92 19.87
CA LEU A 355 -3.76 -16.00 19.64
C LEU A 355 -2.97 -14.76 20.09
N THR A 356 -3.56 -13.83 20.85
CA THR A 356 -2.88 -12.57 21.25
C THR A 356 -2.08 -12.63 22.54
N GLY A 357 -2.24 -13.69 23.34
CA GLY A 357 -1.45 -13.92 24.55
C GLY A 357 -0.03 -14.38 24.21
N ILE A 358 0.77 -13.51 23.59
CA ILE A 358 2.11 -13.83 23.08
C ILE A 358 3.23 -13.24 23.94
N GLU A 359 4.32 -13.98 24.07
CA GLU A 359 5.57 -13.53 24.67
C GLU A 359 6.38 -12.70 23.65
N THR A 360 6.59 -13.25 22.46
CA THR A 360 7.32 -12.63 21.35
C THR A 360 6.69 -13.11 20.04
N ASP A 361 6.42 -12.20 19.10
CA ASP A 361 6.11 -12.54 17.71
C ASP A 361 7.27 -12.20 16.76
N ILE A 362 7.29 -12.87 15.62
CA ILE A 362 8.31 -12.70 14.58
C ILE A 362 8.21 -11.35 13.89
N TYR A 363 7.03 -10.73 13.91
CA TYR A 363 6.79 -9.44 13.26
C TYR A 363 7.53 -8.32 13.98
N ILE A 364 7.26 -8.11 15.28
CA ILE A 364 8.02 -7.16 16.11
C ILE A 364 9.50 -7.52 16.10
N GLY A 365 9.84 -8.81 16.21
CA GLY A 365 11.22 -9.28 16.14
C GLY A 365 11.95 -8.81 14.87
N ALA A 366 11.31 -8.95 13.70
CA ALA A 366 11.88 -8.50 12.43
C ALA A 366 12.11 -6.98 12.39
N VAL A 367 11.10 -6.20 12.80
CA VAL A 367 11.17 -4.73 12.81
C VAL A 367 12.24 -4.25 13.79
N TRP A 368 12.38 -4.90 14.95
CA TRP A 368 13.45 -4.61 15.90
C TRP A 368 14.84 -4.88 15.33
N VAL A 369 15.04 -6.05 14.70
CA VAL A 369 16.34 -6.36 14.06
C VAL A 369 16.70 -5.28 13.04
N ARG A 370 15.73 -4.84 12.24
CA ARG A 370 15.94 -3.76 11.27
C ARG A 370 16.21 -2.41 11.96
N ALA A 371 15.50 -2.09 13.03
CA ALA A 371 15.69 -0.86 13.81
C ALA A 371 17.07 -0.80 14.48
N ALA A 372 17.55 -1.90 15.06
CA ALA A 372 18.89 -1.97 15.66
C ALA A 372 20.00 -1.77 14.61
N GLN A 373 19.83 -2.35 13.41
CA GLN A 373 20.74 -2.10 12.29
C GLN A 373 20.73 -0.61 11.87
N ALA A 374 19.53 -0.03 11.73
CA ALA A 374 19.34 1.38 11.40
C ALA A 374 19.99 2.30 12.42
N MET A 375 19.83 2.01 13.72
CA MET A 375 20.39 2.82 14.81
C MET A 375 21.92 2.86 14.78
N SER A 376 22.58 1.76 14.39
CA SER A 376 24.04 1.72 14.23
C SER A 376 24.52 2.77 13.23
N ARG A 377 23.91 2.82 12.05
CA ARG A 377 24.25 3.79 10.99
C ARG A 377 23.87 5.22 11.38
N MET A 378 22.69 5.42 11.96
CA MET A 378 22.25 6.75 12.40
C MET A 378 23.16 7.32 13.50
N ALA A 379 23.70 6.47 14.38
CA ALA A 379 24.69 6.89 15.37
C ALA A 379 26.00 7.38 14.75
N GLU A 380 26.43 6.79 13.64
CA GLU A 380 27.59 7.28 12.88
C GLU A 380 27.31 8.68 12.31
N TRP A 381 26.12 8.92 11.73
CA TRP A 381 25.72 10.24 11.24
C TRP A 381 25.59 11.27 12.37
N ALA A 382 25.14 10.86 13.55
CA ALA A 382 25.05 11.70 14.74
C ALA A 382 26.40 11.96 15.43
N GLY A 383 27.48 11.28 15.02
CA GLY A 383 28.79 11.40 15.66
C GLY A 383 28.89 10.71 17.03
N ASP A 384 28.10 9.66 17.28
CA ASP A 384 28.06 8.87 18.52
C ASP A 384 28.60 7.44 18.28
N PRO A 385 29.94 7.26 18.22
CA PRO A 385 30.55 5.96 17.92
C PRO A 385 30.30 4.90 19.01
N GLU A 386 30.00 5.32 20.25
CA GLU A 386 29.67 4.38 21.34
C GLU A 386 28.30 3.75 21.09
N THR A 387 27.29 4.56 20.78
CA THR A 387 25.97 4.04 20.41
C THR A 387 26.04 3.24 19.11
N ALA A 388 26.86 3.63 18.13
CA ALA A 388 27.05 2.86 16.89
C ALA A 388 27.55 1.43 17.18
N ALA A 389 28.62 1.31 17.97
CA ALA A 389 29.19 0.00 18.33
C ALA A 389 28.21 -0.86 19.14
N ARG A 390 27.48 -0.25 20.09
CA ARG A 390 26.44 -0.94 20.87
C ARG A 390 25.29 -1.43 19.98
N ALA A 391 24.75 -0.56 19.14
CA ALA A 391 23.64 -0.90 18.24
C ALA A 391 24.03 -1.98 17.24
N GLN A 392 25.28 -1.99 16.76
CA GLN A 392 25.80 -3.07 15.94
C GLN A 392 25.84 -4.41 16.69
N ALA A 393 26.24 -4.43 17.96
CA ALA A 393 26.23 -5.63 18.78
C ALA A 393 24.80 -6.13 19.05
N ASP A 394 23.88 -5.22 19.37
CA ASP A 394 22.47 -5.52 19.59
C ASP A 394 21.82 -6.07 18.31
N TYR A 395 22.11 -5.48 17.14
CA TYR A 395 21.68 -5.98 15.83
C TYR A 395 22.14 -7.43 15.60
N LEU A 396 23.43 -7.73 15.83
CA LEU A 396 23.97 -9.07 15.61
C LEU A 396 23.33 -10.10 16.57
N LYS A 397 23.10 -9.71 17.83
CA LYS A 397 22.39 -10.54 18.82
C LYS A 397 20.95 -10.81 18.37
N ALA A 398 20.20 -9.75 18.06
CA ALA A 398 18.81 -9.84 17.63
C ALA A 398 18.65 -10.67 16.35
N LYS A 399 19.52 -10.45 15.35
CA LYS A 399 19.52 -11.22 14.09
C LYS A 399 19.74 -12.72 14.32
N SER A 400 20.66 -13.06 15.21
CA SER A 400 20.93 -14.46 15.59
C SER A 400 19.73 -15.09 16.31
N ALA A 401 19.12 -14.34 17.25
CA ALA A 401 17.93 -14.78 17.97
C ALA A 401 16.73 -14.98 17.04
N PHE A 402 16.52 -14.06 16.09
CA PHE A 402 15.46 -14.16 15.08
C PHE A 402 15.54 -15.47 14.28
N ASP A 403 16.72 -15.79 13.74
CA ASP A 403 16.88 -16.99 12.90
C ASP A 403 16.77 -18.29 13.71
N THR A 404 17.23 -18.30 14.96
CA THR A 404 17.25 -19.51 15.79
C THR A 404 15.94 -19.77 16.52
N LYS A 405 15.31 -18.72 17.08
CA LYS A 405 14.09 -18.83 17.90
C LYS A 405 12.89 -19.28 17.06
N PHE A 406 12.66 -18.61 15.92
CA PHE A 406 11.42 -18.81 15.16
C PHE A 406 11.44 -19.99 14.18
N TRP A 407 12.61 -20.53 13.82
CA TRP A 407 12.67 -21.65 12.88
C TRP A 407 12.08 -22.93 13.50
N ASP A 408 11.12 -23.53 12.81
CA ASP A 408 10.59 -24.86 13.12
C ASP A 408 11.11 -25.87 12.11
N ASP A 409 12.06 -26.71 12.52
CA ASP A 409 12.59 -27.79 11.66
C ASP A 409 11.54 -28.84 11.28
N THR A 410 10.52 -29.04 12.13
CA THR A 410 9.46 -30.05 11.90
C THR A 410 8.53 -29.58 10.78
N GLU A 411 8.07 -28.33 10.87
CA GLU A 411 7.21 -27.74 9.85
C GLU A 411 8.01 -27.22 8.63
N GLY A 412 9.31 -26.99 8.80
CA GLY A 412 10.14 -26.37 7.77
C GLY A 412 9.77 -24.92 7.48
N PHE A 413 9.35 -24.20 8.52
CA PHE A 413 8.72 -22.89 8.42
C PHE A 413 9.11 -22.00 9.61
N TYR A 414 9.25 -20.70 9.40
CA TYR A 414 9.39 -19.75 10.51
C TYR A 414 8.05 -19.53 11.21
N ALA A 415 7.92 -20.00 12.44
CA ALA A 415 6.73 -19.84 13.25
C ALA A 415 6.43 -18.36 13.53
N TYR A 416 5.15 -18.03 13.64
CA TYR A 416 4.73 -16.64 13.82
C TYR A 416 5.04 -16.10 15.22
N ALA A 417 4.88 -16.90 16.28
CA ALA A 417 5.06 -16.42 17.65
C ALA A 417 5.30 -17.53 18.68
N PHE A 418 5.62 -17.09 19.89
CA PHE A 418 5.59 -17.88 21.12
C PHE A 418 4.52 -17.32 22.04
N ASN A 419 3.71 -18.20 22.63
CA ASN A 419 2.64 -17.82 23.54
C ASN A 419 3.18 -17.37 24.92
N ALA A 420 2.29 -16.95 25.81
CA ALA A 420 2.65 -16.46 27.13
C ALA A 420 3.35 -17.50 28.03
N GLU A 421 3.28 -18.80 27.72
CA GLU A 421 4.02 -19.86 28.42
C GLU A 421 5.36 -20.22 27.73
N GLY A 422 5.80 -19.42 26.74
CA GLY A 422 7.02 -19.68 25.97
C GLY A 422 6.90 -20.85 25.00
N LYS A 423 5.67 -21.30 24.69
CA LYS A 423 5.43 -22.38 23.72
C LYS A 423 5.21 -21.81 22.34
N ARG A 424 5.83 -22.41 21.34
CA ARG A 424 5.64 -22.07 19.94
C ARG A 424 4.16 -22.20 19.53
N VAL A 425 3.65 -21.19 18.84
CA VAL A 425 2.33 -21.23 18.21
C VAL A 425 2.43 -22.07 16.93
N LYS A 426 1.53 -23.04 16.76
CA LYS A 426 1.61 -24.05 15.68
C LYS A 426 0.97 -23.60 14.38
N GLU A 427 0.10 -22.61 14.47
CA GLU A 427 -0.64 -22.04 13.37
C GLU A 427 0.31 -21.40 12.34
N ILE A 428 0.17 -21.81 11.08
CA ILE A 428 0.93 -21.24 9.97
C ILE A 428 0.28 -19.91 9.56
N SER A 429 1.09 -18.85 9.55
CA SER A 429 0.68 -17.48 9.28
C SER A 429 1.81 -16.72 8.57
N PRO A 430 1.52 -15.74 7.68
CA PRO A 430 2.52 -15.09 6.84
C PRO A 430 3.33 -13.98 7.51
N TRP A 431 3.21 -13.76 8.82
CA TRP A 431 3.95 -12.70 9.54
C TRP A 431 5.46 -12.78 9.42
N ASN A 432 6.01 -13.97 9.13
CA ASN A 432 7.44 -14.13 8.86
C ASN A 432 7.91 -13.34 7.62
N ALA A 433 7.02 -13.06 6.66
CA ALA A 433 7.35 -12.38 5.41
C ALA A 433 7.95 -10.98 5.62
N VAL A 434 7.60 -10.29 6.71
CA VAL A 434 8.17 -8.97 7.02
C VAL A 434 9.69 -9.05 7.21
N GLY A 435 10.16 -10.02 8.00
CA GLY A 435 11.59 -10.27 8.15
C GLY A 435 12.23 -10.81 6.87
N LEU A 436 11.56 -11.73 6.17
CA LEU A 436 12.09 -12.31 4.93
C LEU A 436 12.28 -11.26 3.84
N MET A 437 11.42 -10.24 3.77
CA MET A 437 11.56 -9.12 2.83
C MET A 437 12.87 -8.34 3.06
N TRP A 438 13.33 -8.23 4.30
CA TRP A 438 14.63 -7.64 4.65
C TRP A 438 15.78 -8.67 4.72
N GLU A 439 15.59 -9.84 4.12
CA GLU A 439 16.58 -10.93 4.12
C GLU A 439 16.98 -11.38 5.54
N LEU A 440 16.06 -11.25 6.51
CA LEU A 440 16.22 -11.83 7.83
C LEU A 440 15.89 -13.32 7.78
N GLY A 441 16.85 -14.17 8.14
CA GLY A 441 16.73 -15.63 8.08
C GLY A 441 17.75 -16.26 7.13
N GLN A 442 17.89 -17.59 7.16
CA GLN A 442 18.78 -18.29 6.23
C GLN A 442 18.13 -18.40 4.85
N PRO A 443 18.89 -18.32 3.74
CA PRO A 443 18.34 -18.40 2.39
C PRO A 443 17.45 -19.63 2.15
N ASP A 444 17.92 -20.84 2.51
CA ASP A 444 17.16 -22.07 2.31
C ASP A 444 15.87 -22.13 3.16
N ARG A 445 15.92 -21.60 4.39
CA ARG A 445 14.78 -21.54 5.31
C ARG A 445 13.73 -20.54 4.83
N SER A 446 14.19 -19.39 4.32
CA SER A 446 13.37 -18.33 3.74
C SER A 446 12.62 -18.85 2.52
N LYS A 447 13.33 -19.51 1.60
CA LYS A 447 12.74 -20.14 0.42
C LYS A 447 11.68 -21.17 0.79
N ARG A 448 11.98 -22.10 1.71
CA ARG A 448 10.99 -23.10 2.18
C ARG A 448 9.75 -22.45 2.79
N SER A 449 9.93 -21.39 3.56
CA SER A 449 8.82 -20.64 4.15
C SER A 449 7.95 -19.99 3.07
N LEU A 450 8.57 -19.31 2.10
CA LEU A 450 7.88 -18.65 0.99
C LEU A 450 7.14 -19.64 0.08
N GLU A 451 7.74 -20.80 -0.22
CA GLU A 451 7.08 -21.88 -0.97
C GLU A 451 5.81 -22.36 -0.25
N LYS A 452 5.86 -22.50 1.09
CA LYS A 452 4.68 -22.85 1.89
C LYS A 452 3.61 -21.74 1.87
N LEU A 453 4.01 -20.47 1.92
CA LEU A 453 3.08 -19.33 1.80
C LEU A 453 2.37 -19.28 0.44
N CYS A 454 3.02 -19.75 -0.63
CA CYS A 454 2.45 -19.81 -1.97
C CYS A 454 1.42 -20.95 -2.16
N SER A 455 1.32 -21.88 -1.21
CA SER A 455 0.35 -22.98 -1.28
C SER A 455 -1.09 -22.51 -1.15
N ALA A 456 -2.02 -23.26 -1.72
CA ALA A 456 -3.46 -22.97 -1.67
C ALA A 456 -4.03 -23.01 -0.23
N GLU A 457 -3.24 -23.53 0.72
CA GLU A 457 -3.51 -23.46 2.15
C GLU A 457 -3.59 -22.02 2.67
N LEU A 458 -2.83 -21.10 2.07
CA LEU A 458 -2.75 -19.68 2.44
C LEU A 458 -3.09 -18.76 1.26
N MET A 459 -2.51 -18.99 0.10
CA MET A 459 -2.67 -18.13 -1.08
C MET A 459 -3.96 -18.42 -1.84
N THR A 460 -4.82 -17.41 -1.93
CA THR A 460 -6.02 -17.40 -2.78
C THR A 460 -5.73 -16.74 -4.13
N ASP A 461 -6.72 -16.72 -5.02
CA ASP A 461 -6.60 -15.99 -6.29
C ASP A 461 -6.65 -14.46 -6.10
N TRP A 462 -7.03 -13.98 -4.91
CA TRP A 462 -7.11 -12.56 -4.54
C TRP A 462 -6.19 -12.22 -3.35
N GLY A 463 -5.13 -12.99 -3.12
CA GLY A 463 -4.11 -12.70 -2.10
C GLY A 463 -4.05 -13.70 -0.95
N ILE A 464 -3.25 -13.39 0.07
CA ILE A 464 -2.92 -14.35 1.13
C ILE A 464 -3.81 -14.21 2.37
N ARG A 465 -4.26 -15.35 2.90
CA ARG A 465 -4.97 -15.45 4.18
C ARG A 465 -4.05 -15.12 5.36
N SER A 466 -4.62 -14.56 6.41
CA SER A 466 -3.91 -14.29 7.67
C SER A 466 -3.46 -15.56 8.40
N ILE A 467 -4.12 -16.69 8.13
CA ILE A 467 -3.82 -18.01 8.72
C ILE A 467 -4.17 -19.13 7.74
N SER A 468 -3.51 -20.27 7.87
CA SER A 468 -3.82 -21.49 7.13
C SER A 468 -5.29 -21.89 7.24
N ILE A 469 -5.90 -22.28 6.10
CA ILE A 469 -7.26 -22.85 6.03
C ILE A 469 -7.40 -24.17 6.82
N LYS A 470 -6.28 -24.82 7.17
CA LYS A 470 -6.26 -26.05 7.99
C LYS A 470 -6.26 -25.78 9.49
N SER A 471 -6.10 -24.53 9.92
CA SER A 471 -6.16 -24.16 11.33
C SER A 471 -7.56 -24.38 11.90
N SER A 472 -7.64 -24.85 13.14
CA SER A 472 -8.91 -24.88 13.90
C SER A 472 -9.48 -23.49 14.19
N HIS A 473 -8.67 -22.45 14.06
CA HIS A 473 -9.10 -21.06 14.22
C HIS A 473 -9.65 -20.45 12.93
N PHE A 474 -9.48 -21.11 11.78
CA PHE A 474 -9.84 -20.54 10.49
C PHE A 474 -11.32 -20.17 10.41
N GLN A 475 -11.57 -18.89 10.14
CA GLN A 475 -12.87 -18.28 9.91
C GLN A 475 -12.71 -17.27 8.76
N PRO A 476 -13.36 -17.48 7.60
CA PRO A 476 -13.02 -16.77 6.38
C PRO A 476 -13.27 -15.25 6.44
N LEU A 477 -14.20 -14.79 7.27
CA LEU A 477 -14.49 -13.36 7.45
C LEU A 477 -13.82 -12.77 8.70
N ASN A 478 -13.12 -13.58 9.48
CA ASN A 478 -12.44 -13.10 10.68
C ASN A 478 -11.15 -12.40 10.28
N TYR A 479 -11.03 -11.14 10.67
CA TYR A 479 -9.85 -10.31 10.45
C TYR A 479 -8.55 -11.04 10.78
N ASN A 480 -8.34 -11.50 12.01
CA ASN A 480 -7.08 -12.14 12.41
C ASN A 480 -6.98 -13.61 11.99
N TYR A 481 -8.10 -14.29 11.72
CA TYR A 481 -8.14 -15.75 11.62
C TYR A 481 -8.70 -16.30 10.30
N GLY A 482 -8.48 -15.63 9.18
CA GLY A 482 -8.76 -16.26 7.89
C GLY A 482 -9.10 -15.32 6.76
N ALA A 483 -9.37 -14.05 7.05
CA ALA A 483 -9.49 -13.03 6.02
C ALA A 483 -8.19 -12.93 5.21
N VAL A 484 -8.32 -12.51 3.95
CA VAL A 484 -7.22 -12.17 3.05
C VAL A 484 -6.88 -10.71 3.23
N TRP A 485 -5.62 -10.41 3.53
CA TRP A 485 -5.16 -9.05 3.78
C TRP A 485 -4.29 -8.60 2.62
N PRO A 486 -4.65 -7.53 1.89
CA PRO A 486 -3.73 -6.88 0.95
C PRO A 486 -2.43 -6.45 1.65
N PHE A 487 -2.50 -6.06 2.94
CA PHE A 487 -1.33 -5.79 3.78
C PHE A 487 -0.34 -6.97 3.88
N LEU A 488 -0.81 -8.16 4.30
CA LEU A 488 0.06 -9.34 4.40
C LEU A 488 0.51 -9.82 3.02
N THR A 489 -0.36 -9.68 2.01
CA THR A 489 -0.02 -9.98 0.62
C THR A 489 1.13 -9.08 0.14
N SER A 490 1.17 -7.80 0.54
CA SER A 490 2.28 -6.88 0.25
C SER A 490 3.63 -7.45 0.71
N TRP A 491 3.74 -7.81 1.99
CA TRP A 491 4.99 -8.32 2.57
C TRP A 491 5.42 -9.64 1.93
N VAL A 492 4.47 -10.55 1.71
CA VAL A 492 4.76 -11.82 1.03
C VAL A 492 5.25 -11.57 -0.38
N THR A 493 4.58 -10.70 -1.13
CA THR A 493 4.97 -10.37 -2.50
C THR A 493 6.35 -9.74 -2.56
N ALA A 494 6.64 -8.78 -1.69
CA ALA A 494 7.95 -8.16 -1.61
C ALA A 494 9.03 -9.18 -1.24
N ALA A 495 8.78 -10.06 -0.26
CA ALA A 495 9.69 -11.14 0.10
C ALA A 495 9.91 -12.16 -1.04
N LEU A 496 8.87 -12.51 -1.81
CA LEU A 496 9.01 -13.38 -2.98
C LEU A 496 9.99 -12.79 -3.99
N TYR A 497 9.89 -11.49 -4.27
CA TYR A 497 10.85 -10.82 -5.16
C TYR A 497 12.24 -10.69 -4.55
N THR A 498 12.39 -10.33 -3.27
CA THR A 498 13.70 -10.28 -2.59
C THR A 498 14.44 -11.62 -2.69
N HIS A 499 13.70 -12.73 -2.61
CA HIS A 499 14.24 -14.10 -2.71
C HIS A 499 14.22 -14.67 -4.14
N HIS A 500 13.99 -13.82 -5.14
CA HIS A 500 14.04 -14.13 -6.56
C HIS A 500 13.11 -15.29 -6.98
N LEU A 501 11.85 -15.17 -6.55
CA LEU A 501 10.71 -16.04 -6.87
C LEU A 501 9.66 -15.28 -7.72
N PRO A 502 10.02 -14.77 -8.92
CA PRO A 502 9.20 -13.79 -9.63
C PRO A 502 7.90 -14.34 -10.19
N LEU A 503 7.80 -15.65 -10.50
CA LEU A 503 6.53 -16.23 -10.98
C LEU A 503 5.44 -16.13 -9.91
N GLN A 504 5.81 -16.44 -8.67
CA GLN A 504 4.96 -16.35 -7.49
C GLN A 504 4.71 -14.88 -7.13
N GLY A 505 5.77 -14.07 -7.12
CA GLY A 505 5.70 -12.64 -6.83
C GLY A 505 4.78 -11.89 -7.79
N TYR A 506 4.84 -12.19 -9.09
CA TYR A 506 3.99 -11.54 -10.08
C TYR A 506 2.51 -11.92 -9.92
N ALA A 507 2.20 -13.19 -9.68
CA ALA A 507 0.84 -13.63 -9.42
C ALA A 507 0.25 -12.97 -8.14
N ALA A 508 1.05 -12.90 -7.06
CA ALA A 508 0.63 -12.27 -5.82
C ALA A 508 0.47 -10.74 -5.96
N LEU A 509 1.38 -10.07 -6.69
CA LEU A 509 1.27 -8.64 -7.00
C LEU A 509 -0.03 -8.36 -7.76
N MET A 510 -0.30 -9.10 -8.83
CA MET A 510 -1.49 -8.88 -9.65
C MET A 510 -2.77 -9.13 -8.88
N SER A 511 -2.78 -10.08 -7.94
CA SER A 511 -3.93 -10.25 -7.04
C SER A 511 -4.20 -8.96 -6.25
N THR A 512 -3.17 -8.25 -5.78
CA THR A 512 -3.34 -6.99 -5.05
C THR A 512 -3.73 -5.83 -5.97
N VAL A 513 -3.14 -5.74 -7.17
CA VAL A 513 -3.46 -4.74 -8.20
C VAL A 513 -4.94 -4.73 -8.54
N LEU A 514 -5.57 -5.90 -8.66
CA LEU A 514 -6.98 -6.01 -9.05
C LEU A 514 -7.95 -5.41 -8.01
N HIS A 515 -7.58 -5.38 -6.73
CA HIS A 515 -8.42 -4.77 -5.68
C HIS A 515 -8.65 -3.26 -5.88
N THR A 516 -7.78 -2.59 -6.65
CA THR A 516 -7.96 -1.19 -7.06
C THR A 516 -9.32 -0.96 -7.75
N TYR A 517 -9.90 -2.00 -8.34
CA TYR A 517 -11.08 -1.92 -9.21
C TYR A 517 -12.36 -2.55 -8.60
N ASP A 518 -12.29 -3.19 -7.43
CA ASP A 518 -13.39 -4.00 -6.89
C ASP A 518 -14.58 -3.19 -6.35
N ASN A 519 -14.29 -2.04 -5.74
CA ASN A 519 -15.30 -1.27 -5.00
C ASN A 519 -15.27 0.21 -5.37
N SER A 520 -14.39 0.97 -4.70
CA SER A 520 -14.18 2.39 -5.00
C SER A 520 -12.87 2.51 -5.76
N LEU A 521 -12.94 2.97 -7.01
CA LEU A 521 -11.78 3.06 -7.89
C LEU A 521 -10.62 3.77 -7.16
N GLY A 522 -9.50 3.05 -7.04
CA GLY A 522 -8.27 3.53 -6.43
C GLY A 522 -8.14 3.33 -4.92
N ASN A 523 -9.23 3.05 -4.21
CA ASN A 523 -9.18 2.73 -2.79
C ASN A 523 -9.05 1.22 -2.60
N LEU A 524 -8.06 0.79 -1.81
CA LEU A 524 -7.89 -0.61 -1.47
C LEU A 524 -8.48 -0.90 -0.09
N THR A 525 -9.44 -1.82 -0.07
CA THR A 525 -10.12 -2.27 1.14
C THR A 525 -9.14 -2.97 2.09
N GLU A 526 -9.46 -2.90 3.37
CA GLU A 526 -8.72 -3.52 4.46
C GLU A 526 -8.52 -5.03 4.31
N VAL A 527 -9.60 -5.77 4.05
CA VAL A 527 -9.59 -7.24 3.97
C VAL A 527 -10.65 -7.78 3.02
N PHE A 528 -10.42 -9.02 2.57
CA PHE A 528 -11.32 -9.84 1.78
C PHE A 528 -11.61 -11.17 2.49
N SER A 529 -12.70 -11.85 2.12
CA SER A 529 -13.02 -13.17 2.64
C SER A 529 -11.96 -14.19 2.25
N GLY A 530 -11.62 -15.09 3.17
CA GLY A 530 -10.69 -16.19 2.95
C GLY A 530 -11.20 -17.30 2.03
N THR A 531 -12.48 -17.32 1.66
CA THR A 531 -13.07 -18.40 0.85
C THR A 531 -13.72 -17.94 -0.44
N HIS A 532 -14.21 -16.70 -0.49
CA HIS A 532 -14.84 -16.12 -1.67
C HIS A 532 -14.25 -14.75 -1.93
N TYR A 533 -14.17 -14.35 -3.20
CA TYR A 533 -13.65 -13.04 -3.55
C TYR A 533 -14.70 -11.96 -3.26
N ILE A 534 -14.74 -11.48 -2.03
CA ILE A 534 -15.63 -10.40 -1.60
C ILE A 534 -15.08 -9.79 -0.32
N TRP A 535 -15.20 -8.47 -0.19
CA TRP A 535 -14.86 -7.78 1.05
C TRP A 535 -15.99 -7.89 2.09
N PRO A 536 -15.69 -8.06 3.39
CA PRO A 536 -16.70 -8.00 4.45
C PRO A 536 -17.34 -6.61 4.55
N GLN A 537 -18.62 -6.53 4.93
CA GLN A 537 -19.32 -5.25 5.07
C GLN A 537 -18.70 -4.35 6.15
N GLU A 538 -18.10 -4.96 7.17
CA GLU A 538 -17.45 -4.30 8.30
C GLU A 538 -16.04 -3.81 7.98
N ALA A 539 -15.45 -4.23 6.86
CA ALA A 539 -14.10 -3.83 6.48
C ALA A 539 -14.05 -2.37 6.03
N VAL A 540 -12.93 -1.70 6.28
CA VAL A 540 -12.77 -0.30 5.87
C VAL A 540 -12.38 -0.21 4.40
N SER A 541 -13.12 0.64 3.67
CA SER A 541 -13.03 0.77 2.20
C SER A 541 -11.69 1.27 1.68
N HIS A 542 -10.94 2.00 2.51
CA HIS A 542 -9.63 2.52 2.15
C HIS A 542 -8.70 2.45 3.37
N GLN A 543 -7.65 1.63 3.28
CA GLN A 543 -6.55 1.54 4.24
C GLN A 543 -5.22 1.81 3.51
N GLY A 544 -4.39 2.70 4.05
CA GLY A 544 -3.10 3.05 3.45
C GLY A 544 -2.17 1.85 3.32
N PHE A 545 -2.13 0.97 4.33
CA PHE A 545 -1.30 -0.23 4.28
C PHE A 545 -1.76 -1.24 3.21
N SER A 546 -3.03 -1.18 2.78
CA SER A 546 -3.56 -2.04 1.73
C SER A 546 -3.11 -1.49 0.38
N THR A 547 -3.16 -0.16 0.22
CA THR A 547 -2.60 0.58 -0.92
C THR A 547 -1.10 0.31 -1.09
N ALA A 548 -0.35 0.17 0.01
CA ALA A 548 1.06 -0.22 -0.01
C ALA A 548 1.32 -1.57 -0.71
N GLY A 549 0.32 -2.46 -0.77
CA GLY A 549 0.41 -3.74 -1.47
C GLY A 549 0.52 -3.65 -2.99
N VAL A 550 0.16 -2.51 -3.58
CA VAL A 550 0.46 -2.21 -4.99
C VAL A 550 1.86 -1.61 -5.11
N VAL A 551 2.19 -0.65 -4.24
CA VAL A 551 3.38 0.20 -4.42
C VAL A 551 4.66 -0.54 -4.03
N LEU A 552 4.75 -1.05 -2.81
CA LEU A 552 5.99 -1.61 -2.28
C LEU A 552 6.51 -2.78 -3.14
N PRO A 553 5.70 -3.79 -3.51
CA PRO A 553 6.19 -4.89 -4.32
C PRO A 553 6.43 -4.50 -5.79
N THR A 554 5.73 -3.49 -6.32
CA THR A 554 6.03 -2.97 -7.66
C THR A 554 7.41 -2.31 -7.68
N VAL A 555 7.65 -1.39 -6.75
CA VAL A 555 8.88 -0.59 -6.72
C VAL A 555 10.09 -1.42 -6.28
N LYS A 556 10.01 -2.07 -5.11
CA LYS A 556 11.12 -2.82 -4.52
C LYS A 556 11.24 -4.24 -5.06
N GLY A 557 10.15 -4.83 -5.54
CA GLY A 557 10.11 -6.20 -6.05
C GLY A 557 10.26 -6.29 -7.56
N LEU A 558 9.17 -6.05 -8.30
CA LEU A 558 9.09 -6.21 -9.75
C LEU A 558 10.13 -5.37 -10.50
N LEU A 559 10.28 -4.09 -10.13
CA LEU A 559 11.25 -3.19 -10.75
C LEU A 559 12.62 -3.25 -10.08
N GLY A 560 12.70 -3.69 -8.82
CA GLY A 560 13.95 -3.73 -8.05
C GLY A 560 14.63 -2.37 -7.93
N LEU A 561 13.85 -1.30 -7.77
CA LEU A 561 14.35 0.08 -7.64
C LEU A 561 14.86 0.34 -6.23
N ASP A 562 16.13 0.71 -6.11
CA ASP A 562 16.74 1.11 -4.85
C ASP A 562 17.84 2.15 -5.05
N GLY A 563 18.26 2.78 -3.97
CA GLY A 563 19.31 3.76 -3.98
C GLY A 563 19.80 4.11 -2.59
N ASP A 564 20.97 4.71 -2.55
CA ASP A 564 21.58 5.25 -1.34
C ASP A 564 22.30 6.56 -1.67
N THR A 565 21.91 7.63 -1.00
CA THR A 565 22.50 8.96 -1.18
C THR A 565 23.88 9.07 -0.56
N ALA A 566 24.16 8.35 0.53
CA ALA A 566 25.47 8.37 1.19
C ALA A 566 26.52 7.66 0.34
N ASP A 567 26.16 6.47 -0.18
CA ASP A 567 27.03 5.71 -1.09
C ASP A 567 26.98 6.22 -2.54
N ARG A 568 26.05 7.14 -2.85
CA ARG A 568 25.72 7.62 -4.20
C ARG A 568 25.49 6.46 -5.16
N THR A 569 24.56 5.57 -4.81
CA THR A 569 24.20 4.43 -5.65
C THR A 569 22.76 4.53 -6.11
N ALA A 570 22.51 4.07 -7.33
CA ALA A 570 21.19 3.87 -7.89
C ALA A 570 21.13 2.47 -8.51
N ARG A 571 20.04 1.73 -8.25
CA ARG A 571 19.85 0.36 -8.72
C ARG A 571 18.54 0.22 -9.46
N PHE A 572 18.61 -0.48 -10.58
CA PHE A 572 17.45 -1.01 -11.30
C PHE A 572 17.67 -2.51 -11.52
N ALA A 573 16.92 -3.34 -10.78
CA ALA A 573 17.04 -4.79 -10.79
C ALA A 573 15.72 -5.48 -11.17
N PRO A 574 15.26 -5.32 -12.43
CA PRO A 574 13.92 -5.74 -12.81
C PRO A 574 13.77 -7.27 -12.88
N GLN A 575 12.66 -7.77 -12.35
CA GLN A 575 12.27 -9.18 -12.32
C GLN A 575 10.98 -9.41 -13.12
N LEU A 576 11.02 -9.04 -14.40
CA LEU A 576 9.84 -8.95 -15.26
C LEU A 576 9.36 -10.31 -15.78
N PRO A 577 8.06 -10.47 -16.09
CA PRO A 577 7.58 -11.57 -16.90
C PRO A 577 8.36 -11.70 -18.22
N GLY A 578 8.59 -12.94 -18.66
CA GLY A 578 9.46 -13.25 -19.79
C GLY A 578 9.01 -12.69 -21.15
N ASP A 579 7.74 -12.35 -21.27
CA ASP A 579 7.05 -11.79 -22.44
C ASP A 579 6.99 -10.26 -22.43
N TRP A 580 7.52 -9.58 -21.41
CA TRP A 580 7.65 -8.12 -21.42
C TRP A 580 8.78 -7.67 -22.34
N GLU A 581 8.43 -7.17 -23.52
CA GLU A 581 9.38 -6.69 -24.52
C GLU A 581 9.86 -5.25 -24.27
N SER A 582 9.06 -4.42 -23.61
CA SER A 582 9.43 -3.04 -23.32
C SER A 582 8.73 -2.49 -22.09
N MET A 583 9.39 -1.56 -21.42
CA MET A 583 8.85 -0.79 -20.30
C MET A 583 9.62 0.53 -20.19
N SER A 584 8.97 1.57 -19.68
CA SER A 584 9.66 2.77 -19.22
C SER A 584 9.35 3.07 -17.75
N VAL A 585 10.34 3.59 -17.05
CA VAL A 585 10.21 4.14 -15.71
C VAL A 585 10.72 5.56 -15.75
N THR A 586 10.01 6.51 -15.18
CA THR A 586 10.45 7.91 -15.07
C THR A 586 10.29 8.40 -13.64
N ASN A 587 11.08 9.40 -13.28
CA ASN A 587 11.11 9.99 -11.94
C ASN A 587 11.51 9.04 -10.79
N HIS A 588 12.46 8.13 -11.02
CA HIS A 588 13.08 7.42 -9.90
C HIS A 588 14.04 8.37 -9.17
N ARG A 589 13.66 8.81 -7.97
CA ARG A 589 14.35 9.85 -7.20
C ARG A 589 15.21 9.24 -6.09
N ILE A 590 16.46 9.67 -6.00
CA ILE A 590 17.41 9.33 -4.92
C ILE A 590 18.15 10.62 -4.54
N GLY A 591 17.80 11.23 -3.42
CA GLY A 591 18.18 12.60 -3.09
C GLY A 591 17.63 13.57 -4.14
N ASP A 592 18.51 14.43 -4.64
CA ASP A 592 18.20 15.33 -5.77
C ASP A 592 18.36 14.66 -7.14
N ALA A 593 19.00 13.48 -7.19
CA ALA A 593 19.22 12.75 -8.42
C ALA A 593 17.90 12.16 -8.94
N LEU A 594 17.66 12.32 -10.23
CA LEU A 594 16.49 11.80 -10.92
C LEU A 594 16.92 10.88 -12.04
N PHE A 595 16.37 9.67 -12.08
CA PHE A 595 16.66 8.67 -13.09
C PHE A 595 15.39 8.28 -13.87
N SER A 596 15.58 8.06 -15.17
CA SER A 596 14.57 7.49 -16.06
C SER A 596 15.19 6.36 -16.88
N TYR A 597 14.43 5.29 -17.08
CA TYR A 597 14.86 4.05 -17.71
C TYR A 597 13.94 3.71 -18.88
N ASP A 598 14.51 3.48 -20.06
CA ASP A 598 13.81 2.88 -21.21
C ASP A 598 14.38 1.49 -21.46
N TYR A 599 13.60 0.47 -21.12
CA TYR A 599 13.98 -0.94 -21.21
C TYR A 599 13.37 -1.57 -22.46
N ARG A 600 14.18 -2.34 -23.20
CA ARG A 600 13.75 -3.18 -24.33
C ARG A 600 14.41 -4.55 -24.29
N LYS A 601 13.61 -5.62 -24.29
CA LYS A 601 14.03 -7.02 -24.41
C LYS A 601 13.78 -7.52 -25.83
N MET A 602 14.82 -8.07 -26.43
CA MET A 602 14.81 -8.83 -27.68
C MET A 602 15.09 -10.31 -27.35
N ASP A 603 15.03 -11.19 -28.34
CA ASP A 603 15.23 -12.64 -28.11
C ASP A 603 16.60 -13.01 -27.54
N THR A 604 17.64 -12.23 -27.83
CA THR A 604 19.03 -12.51 -27.44
C THR A 604 19.75 -11.29 -26.85
N ALA A 605 19.03 -10.21 -26.59
CA ALA A 605 19.61 -9.00 -26.02
C ALA A 605 18.60 -8.19 -25.20
N ILE A 606 19.10 -7.51 -24.17
CA ILE A 606 18.38 -6.42 -23.49
C ILE A 606 19.14 -5.13 -23.79
N ILE A 607 18.40 -4.08 -24.14
CA ILE A 607 18.90 -2.71 -24.24
C ILE A 607 18.18 -1.89 -23.19
N MET A 608 18.95 -1.14 -22.41
CA MET A 608 18.40 -0.27 -21.38
C MET A 608 19.10 1.09 -21.46
N MET A 609 18.32 2.13 -21.73
CA MET A 609 18.80 3.51 -21.75
C MET A 609 18.50 4.16 -20.40
N VAL A 610 19.53 4.76 -19.79
CA VAL A 610 19.42 5.53 -18.55
C VAL A 610 19.59 7.00 -18.88
N ASN A 611 18.60 7.80 -18.50
CA ASN A 611 18.72 9.24 -18.40
C ASN A 611 18.83 9.60 -16.92
N ALA A 612 19.78 10.47 -16.57
CA ALA A 612 19.96 10.93 -15.21
C ALA A 612 20.10 12.46 -15.17
N ALA A 613 19.55 13.08 -14.14
CA ALA A 613 19.72 14.49 -13.82
C ALA A 613 20.19 14.62 -12.37
N ASN A 614 21.07 15.59 -12.08
CA ASN A 614 21.64 15.84 -10.75
C ASN A 614 22.26 14.59 -10.09
N ALA A 615 22.86 13.71 -10.88
CA ALA A 615 23.37 12.41 -10.44
C ALA A 615 24.91 12.34 -10.43
N ASP A 616 25.59 13.47 -10.27
CA ASP A 616 27.05 13.54 -10.32
C ASP A 616 27.70 12.70 -9.22
N GLY A 617 28.62 11.82 -9.63
CA GLY A 617 29.31 10.90 -8.73
C GLY A 617 28.48 9.69 -8.30
N TYR A 618 27.28 9.49 -8.88
CA TYR A 618 26.54 8.25 -8.66
C TYR A 618 27.15 7.09 -9.44
N THR A 619 27.08 5.89 -8.83
CA THR A 619 27.24 4.62 -9.53
C THR A 619 25.88 4.02 -9.79
N PHE A 620 25.61 3.68 -11.05
CA PHE A 620 24.38 3.02 -11.45
C PHE A 620 24.61 1.51 -11.63
N HIS A 621 23.72 0.71 -11.04
CA HIS A 621 23.71 -0.74 -11.10
C HIS A 621 22.49 -1.22 -11.89
N PHE A 622 22.74 -1.96 -12.97
CA PHE A 622 21.69 -2.65 -13.72
C PHE A 622 21.82 -4.15 -13.50
N GLU A 623 20.74 -4.77 -13.02
CA GLU A 623 20.73 -6.19 -12.65
C GLU A 623 19.40 -6.87 -13.03
N PRO A 624 19.10 -7.06 -14.32
CA PRO A 624 17.91 -7.78 -14.73
C PRO A 624 17.99 -9.26 -14.34
N ALA A 625 16.85 -9.82 -13.95
CA ALA A 625 16.67 -11.25 -13.76
C ALA A 625 16.31 -11.96 -15.08
N PHE A 626 16.85 -13.17 -15.26
CA PHE A 626 16.58 -14.04 -16.38
C PHE A 626 16.11 -15.41 -15.89
N ALA A 627 15.37 -16.14 -16.73
CA ALA A 627 15.06 -17.54 -16.48
C ALA A 627 16.34 -18.35 -16.19
N ALA A 628 16.30 -19.17 -15.13
CA ALA A 628 17.43 -20.00 -14.72
C ALA A 628 17.90 -20.89 -15.89
N GLY A 629 19.20 -20.78 -16.22
CA GLY A 629 19.81 -21.47 -17.36
C GLY A 629 20.02 -20.62 -18.61
N THR A 630 19.58 -19.37 -18.61
CA THR A 630 20.04 -18.36 -19.58
C THR A 630 21.57 -18.20 -19.48
N ARG A 631 22.26 -17.98 -20.59
CA ARG A 631 23.72 -17.72 -20.60
C ARG A 631 24.01 -16.31 -21.08
N ILE A 632 24.53 -15.46 -20.20
CA ILE A 632 25.01 -14.12 -20.61
C ILE A 632 26.28 -14.27 -21.43
N THR A 633 26.28 -13.71 -22.64
CA THR A 633 27.39 -13.79 -23.61
C THR A 633 28.19 -12.50 -23.73
N GLY A 634 27.65 -11.38 -23.26
CA GLY A 634 28.35 -10.09 -23.31
C GLY A 634 27.58 -8.97 -22.63
N ALA A 635 28.32 -7.94 -22.22
CA ALA A 635 27.78 -6.71 -21.68
C ALA A 635 28.51 -5.50 -22.27
N PHE A 636 27.78 -4.45 -22.59
CA PHE A 636 28.29 -3.25 -23.24
C PHE A 636 27.68 -1.99 -22.63
N LEU A 637 28.48 -0.94 -22.52
CA LEU A 637 28.05 0.43 -22.22
C LEU A 637 28.44 1.31 -23.41
N ASP A 638 27.48 1.96 -24.04
CA ASP A 638 27.68 2.83 -25.22
C ASP A 638 28.50 2.14 -26.32
N GLY A 639 28.22 0.85 -26.53
CA GLY A 639 28.88 0.00 -27.51
C GLY A 639 30.25 -0.55 -27.09
N LYS A 640 30.81 -0.14 -25.94
CA LYS A 640 32.09 -0.64 -25.42
C LYS A 640 31.88 -1.80 -24.45
N PRO A 641 32.65 -2.90 -24.55
CA PRO A 641 32.54 -4.01 -23.60
C PRO A 641 32.81 -3.57 -22.15
N ILE A 642 32.01 -4.08 -21.22
CA ILE A 642 32.17 -3.86 -19.78
C ILE A 642 32.12 -5.21 -19.03
N PRO A 643 32.73 -5.32 -17.84
CA PRO A 643 32.59 -6.52 -17.02
C PRO A 643 31.15 -6.69 -16.52
N PHE A 644 30.73 -7.94 -16.38
CA PHE A 644 29.46 -8.32 -15.78
C PHE A 644 29.66 -9.45 -14.77
N GLN A 645 28.73 -9.57 -13.83
CA GLN A 645 28.71 -10.62 -12.82
C GLN A 645 27.41 -11.40 -12.91
N ASN A 646 27.52 -12.73 -12.93
CA ASN A 646 26.38 -13.64 -12.95
C ASN A 646 26.19 -14.22 -11.55
N MET A 647 24.95 -14.21 -11.05
CA MET A 647 24.60 -14.79 -9.76
C MET A 647 23.31 -15.61 -9.91
N GLU A 648 23.39 -16.91 -9.66
CA GLU A 648 22.20 -17.75 -9.52
C GLU A 648 21.58 -17.47 -8.15
N SER A 649 20.28 -17.15 -8.12
CA SER A 649 19.57 -16.84 -6.88
C SER A 649 18.11 -17.24 -7.01
N GLY A 650 17.56 -17.91 -5.99
CA GLY A 650 16.17 -18.36 -6.00
C GLY A 650 15.84 -19.24 -7.21
N GLN A 651 15.07 -18.69 -8.15
CA GLN A 651 14.63 -19.34 -9.40
C GLN A 651 15.12 -18.62 -10.66
N VAL A 652 16.09 -17.70 -10.54
CA VAL A 652 16.56 -16.86 -11.63
C VAL A 652 18.09 -16.80 -11.71
N LEU A 653 18.58 -16.40 -12.88
CA LEU A 653 19.94 -15.89 -13.06
C LEU A 653 19.90 -14.35 -13.05
N LEU A 654 20.69 -13.73 -12.18
CA LEU A 654 20.91 -12.28 -12.17
C LEU A 654 22.18 -11.94 -12.95
N ALA A 655 22.13 -10.90 -13.78
CA ALA A 655 23.30 -10.38 -14.48
C ALA A 655 23.56 -8.92 -14.09
N ARG A 656 24.54 -8.69 -13.21
CA ARG A 656 24.89 -7.34 -12.75
C ARG A 656 25.94 -6.70 -13.66
N VAL A 657 25.65 -5.48 -14.08
CA VAL A 657 26.62 -4.54 -14.65
C VAL A 657 26.57 -3.23 -13.88
N SER A 658 27.67 -2.47 -13.89
CA SER A 658 27.76 -1.23 -13.13
C SER A 658 28.60 -0.21 -13.87
N ALA A 659 28.20 1.05 -13.79
CA ALA A 659 28.94 2.17 -14.39
C ALA A 659 28.77 3.44 -13.56
N ALA A 660 29.78 4.30 -13.56
CA ALA A 660 29.62 5.67 -13.07
C ALA A 660 28.68 6.44 -13.99
N VAL A 661 27.78 7.23 -13.41
CA VAL A 661 26.84 8.06 -14.16
C VAL A 661 27.59 9.21 -14.83
N GLY A 662 27.38 9.38 -16.14
CA GLY A 662 27.96 10.45 -16.95
C GLY A 662 26.97 11.60 -17.24
N PRO A 663 27.42 12.67 -17.91
CA PRO A 663 26.59 13.82 -18.27
C PRO A 663 25.64 13.54 -19.45
N GLU A 664 25.91 12.49 -20.23
CA GLU A 664 25.08 12.02 -21.33
C GLU A 664 24.30 10.77 -20.92
N SER A 665 23.23 10.46 -21.66
CA SER A 665 22.47 9.22 -21.49
C SER A 665 23.38 8.00 -21.65
N MET A 666 23.22 7.00 -20.77
CA MET A 666 23.98 5.75 -20.82
C MET A 666 23.15 4.66 -21.49
N ILE A 667 23.73 3.90 -22.42
CA ILE A 667 23.06 2.77 -23.06
C ILE A 667 23.75 1.48 -22.65
N PHE A 668 23.10 0.72 -21.77
CA PHE A 668 23.51 -0.64 -21.44
C PHE A 668 22.92 -1.62 -22.45
N LYS A 669 23.76 -2.56 -22.89
CA LYS A 669 23.33 -3.70 -23.69
C LYS A 669 23.87 -4.99 -23.08
N LEU A 670 22.98 -5.91 -22.75
CA LEU A 670 23.34 -7.29 -22.38
C LEU A 670 22.98 -8.20 -23.56
N THR A 671 23.88 -9.08 -23.95
CA THR A 671 23.60 -10.16 -24.90
C THR A 671 23.58 -11.50 -24.19
N PHE A 672 22.69 -12.39 -24.60
CA PHE A 672 22.52 -13.68 -23.95
C PHE A 672 21.98 -14.73 -24.91
N GLU A 673 22.14 -15.98 -24.51
CA GLU A 673 21.48 -17.11 -25.11
C GLU A 673 20.30 -17.53 -24.23
N PRO A 674 19.07 -17.46 -24.75
CA PRO A 674 17.88 -17.75 -23.96
C PRO A 674 17.73 -19.25 -23.68
N THR A 675 16.94 -19.57 -22.66
CA THR A 675 16.46 -20.90 -22.34
C THR A 675 14.92 -20.93 -22.37
N VAL A 676 14.33 -22.07 -22.02
CA VAL A 676 12.88 -22.18 -21.78
C VAL A 676 12.50 -21.30 -20.60
N GLU A 677 11.49 -20.46 -20.78
CA GLU A 677 11.01 -19.54 -19.75
C GLU A 677 9.51 -19.77 -19.52
N ILE A 678 9.16 -20.10 -18.28
CA ILE A 678 7.77 -20.26 -17.83
C ILE A 678 7.19 -18.86 -17.62
N LEU A 679 5.98 -18.62 -18.09
CA LEU A 679 5.29 -17.34 -17.86
C LEU A 679 4.32 -17.46 -16.68
N PRO A 680 4.09 -16.36 -15.92
CA PRO A 680 3.11 -16.36 -14.84
C PRO A 680 1.71 -16.75 -15.31
N VAL A 681 0.93 -17.38 -14.43
CA VAL A 681 -0.48 -17.69 -14.66
C VAL A 681 -1.31 -16.81 -13.76
N LEU A 682 -2.14 -15.95 -14.36
CA LEU A 682 -3.07 -15.09 -13.64
C LEU A 682 -4.48 -15.68 -13.76
N PRO A 683 -5.13 -16.03 -12.64
CA PRO A 683 -6.54 -16.43 -12.69
C PRO A 683 -7.42 -15.22 -12.99
N GLU A 684 -8.41 -15.39 -13.86
CA GLU A 684 -9.53 -14.43 -13.94
C GLU A 684 -10.44 -14.65 -12.73
N THR A 685 -10.62 -13.60 -11.92
CA THR A 685 -11.50 -13.62 -10.75
C THR A 685 -12.55 -12.53 -10.84
N ARG A 686 -13.72 -12.78 -10.27
CA ARG A 686 -14.83 -11.84 -10.14
C ARG A 686 -15.37 -11.89 -8.72
N VAL A 687 -15.98 -10.78 -8.30
CA VAL A 687 -16.64 -10.70 -6.99
C VAL A 687 -17.65 -11.86 -6.85
N GLY A 688 -17.47 -12.65 -5.79
CA GLY A 688 -18.27 -13.85 -5.49
C GLY A 688 -17.61 -15.18 -5.87
N ASP A 689 -16.52 -15.18 -6.64
CA ASP A 689 -15.84 -16.41 -7.06
C ASP A 689 -15.16 -17.13 -5.87
N ALA A 690 -15.03 -18.45 -5.97
CA ALA A 690 -14.17 -19.25 -5.11
C ALA A 690 -12.76 -19.38 -5.71
N SER A 691 -11.75 -19.59 -4.88
CA SER A 691 -10.37 -19.73 -5.33
C SER A 691 -10.15 -21.05 -6.08
N ARG A 692 -9.77 -20.99 -7.37
CA ARG A 692 -9.59 -22.16 -8.25
C ARG A 692 -8.30 -22.11 -9.10
N GLY A 693 -7.56 -21.01 -9.09
CA GLY A 693 -6.35 -20.84 -9.90
C GLY A 693 -5.23 -21.82 -9.58
N LEU A 694 -4.35 -22.07 -10.55
CA LEU A 694 -3.15 -22.89 -10.33
C LEU A 694 -2.17 -22.16 -9.42
N ARG A 695 -1.51 -22.86 -8.50
CA ARG A 695 -0.39 -22.34 -7.69
C ARG A 695 0.90 -22.92 -8.22
N ILE A 696 1.83 -22.06 -8.65
CA ILE A 696 3.21 -22.46 -8.90
C ILE A 696 3.95 -22.31 -7.58
N LEU A 697 4.24 -23.41 -6.88
CA LEU A 697 4.96 -23.33 -5.61
C LEU A 697 6.45 -23.13 -5.84
N ARG A 698 6.98 -23.84 -6.83
CA ARG A 698 8.41 -23.90 -7.11
C ARG A 698 8.68 -24.14 -8.58
N CYS A 699 9.66 -23.45 -9.14
CA CYS A 699 10.20 -23.71 -10.48
C CYS A 699 11.73 -23.64 -10.44
N GLU A 700 12.41 -24.78 -10.56
CA GLU A 700 13.87 -24.86 -10.39
C GLU A 700 14.55 -25.51 -11.58
N ARG A 701 15.80 -25.10 -11.79
CA ARG A 701 16.71 -25.76 -12.73
C ARG A 701 17.20 -27.09 -12.17
N THR A 702 17.21 -28.10 -13.03
CA THR A 702 17.79 -29.42 -12.79
C THR A 702 18.94 -29.66 -13.78
N GLU A 703 19.71 -30.73 -13.61
CA GLU A 703 20.77 -31.11 -14.56
C GLU A 703 20.27 -31.27 -16.00
N LYS A 704 19.02 -31.70 -16.19
CA LYS A 704 18.43 -32.04 -17.49
C LYS A 704 17.47 -30.98 -18.05
N GLY A 705 17.13 -29.94 -17.27
CA GLY A 705 16.18 -28.92 -17.67
C GLY A 705 15.51 -28.23 -16.48
N LEU A 706 14.17 -28.22 -16.41
CA LEU A 706 13.39 -27.55 -15.37
C LEU A 706 12.46 -28.52 -14.64
N MET A 707 12.18 -28.26 -13.36
CA MET A 707 11.17 -28.97 -12.57
C MET A 707 10.27 -27.96 -11.88
N MET A 708 8.97 -28.18 -12.01
CA MET A 708 7.93 -27.38 -11.35
C MET A 708 7.16 -28.23 -10.35
N VAL A 709 6.88 -27.63 -9.19
CA VAL A 709 5.93 -28.15 -8.21
C VAL A 709 4.74 -27.20 -8.15
N LEU A 710 3.56 -27.75 -8.36
CA LEU A 710 2.31 -27.03 -8.54
C LEU A 710 1.24 -27.54 -7.57
N GLU A 711 0.25 -26.72 -7.25
CA GLU A 711 -1.03 -27.17 -6.70
C GLU A 711 -2.17 -26.68 -7.59
N GLY A 712 -3.11 -27.56 -7.91
CA GLY A 712 -4.33 -27.19 -8.63
C GLY A 712 -5.52 -28.02 -8.17
N ILE A 713 -6.72 -27.61 -8.56
CA ILE A 713 -7.95 -28.31 -8.20
C ILE A 713 -7.98 -29.70 -8.83
N ALA A 714 -8.30 -30.71 -8.03
CA ALA A 714 -8.41 -32.10 -8.43
C ALA A 714 -9.25 -32.27 -9.72
N GLY A 715 -8.72 -33.01 -10.69
CA GLY A 715 -9.37 -33.26 -11.99
C GLY A 715 -9.44 -32.05 -12.93
N SER A 716 -8.96 -30.87 -12.53
CA SER A 716 -8.95 -29.68 -13.38
C SER A 716 -7.74 -29.69 -14.32
N THR A 717 -7.88 -28.98 -15.45
CA THR A 717 -6.79 -28.81 -16.41
C THR A 717 -6.45 -27.33 -16.55
N TYR A 718 -5.16 -27.01 -16.43
CA TYR A 718 -4.62 -25.65 -16.49
C TYR A 718 -3.68 -25.50 -17.68
N THR A 719 -3.54 -24.27 -18.16
CA THR A 719 -2.62 -23.95 -19.25
C THR A 719 -1.55 -22.99 -18.73
N ILE A 720 -0.28 -23.34 -18.92
CA ILE A 720 0.86 -22.49 -18.59
C ILE A 720 1.53 -22.04 -19.90
N PRO A 721 1.59 -20.73 -20.21
CA PRO A 721 2.32 -20.23 -21.36
C PRO A 721 3.83 -20.38 -21.17
N VAL A 722 4.55 -20.68 -22.26
CA VAL A 722 6.00 -20.92 -22.25
C VAL A 722 6.67 -20.21 -23.43
N ARG A 723 7.71 -19.43 -23.15
CA ARG A 723 8.59 -18.86 -24.16
C ARG A 723 9.71 -19.85 -24.50
N ASN A 724 10.11 -19.89 -25.78
CA ASN A 724 11.11 -20.82 -26.33
C ASN A 724 10.73 -22.30 -26.13
N ALA A 725 9.42 -22.60 -26.24
CA ALA A 725 8.91 -23.95 -26.05
C ALA A 725 9.50 -24.97 -27.03
N ASP A 726 10.00 -24.54 -28.20
CA ASP A 726 10.72 -25.37 -29.17
C ASP A 726 11.97 -26.05 -28.57
N MET A 727 12.56 -25.48 -27.51
CA MET A 727 13.73 -26.04 -26.82
C MET A 727 13.39 -27.20 -25.86
N ILE A 728 12.10 -27.44 -25.60
CA ILE A 728 11.65 -28.56 -24.75
C ILE A 728 11.67 -29.85 -25.55
N LEU A 729 12.49 -30.81 -25.09
CA LEU A 729 12.70 -32.13 -25.68
C LEU A 729 11.69 -33.17 -25.17
N GLU A 730 11.42 -33.16 -23.87
CA GLU A 730 10.51 -34.11 -23.21
C GLU A 730 9.75 -33.39 -22.10
N VAL A 731 8.49 -33.79 -21.89
CA VAL A 731 7.63 -33.29 -20.80
C VAL A 731 7.08 -34.48 -20.03
N LYS A 732 7.20 -34.44 -18.70
CA LYS A 732 6.56 -35.41 -17.79
C LYS A 732 5.61 -34.67 -16.86
N GLY A 733 4.45 -35.27 -16.61
CA GLY A 733 3.39 -34.66 -15.79
C GLY A 733 2.57 -33.59 -16.51
N ALA A 734 2.81 -33.33 -17.80
CA ALA A 734 2.05 -32.37 -18.59
C ALA A 734 2.07 -32.74 -20.07
N GLU A 735 1.22 -32.10 -20.87
CA GLU A 735 1.26 -32.18 -22.32
C GLU A 735 1.74 -30.85 -22.92
N LYS A 736 2.72 -30.88 -23.82
CA LYS A 736 3.16 -29.71 -24.57
C LYS A 736 2.26 -29.52 -25.79
N LYS A 737 1.59 -28.37 -25.88
CA LYS A 737 0.77 -27.98 -27.04
C LYS A 737 1.19 -26.59 -27.54
N ASN A 738 1.92 -26.56 -28.66
CA ASN A 738 2.55 -25.34 -29.20
C ASN A 738 3.44 -24.67 -28.13
N ASN A 739 3.15 -23.41 -27.79
CA ASN A 739 3.85 -22.60 -26.80
C ASN A 739 3.22 -22.69 -25.39
N HIS A 740 2.53 -23.80 -25.09
CA HIS A 740 1.86 -23.98 -23.80
C HIS A 740 2.10 -25.38 -23.23
N LEU A 741 2.04 -25.47 -21.90
CA LEU A 741 1.94 -26.72 -21.15
C LEU A 741 0.52 -26.87 -20.62
N LEU A 742 -0.11 -27.99 -20.95
CA LEU A 742 -1.40 -28.40 -20.44
C LEU A 742 -1.18 -29.31 -19.22
N ILE A 743 -1.60 -28.84 -18.05
CA ILE A 743 -1.42 -29.52 -16.76
C ILE A 743 -2.76 -30.10 -16.32
N THR A 744 -2.94 -31.41 -16.42
CA THR A 744 -4.12 -32.08 -15.86
C THR A 744 -3.80 -32.59 -14.46
N ILE A 745 -4.48 -32.02 -13.47
CA ILE A 745 -4.32 -32.41 -12.07
C ILE A 745 -5.01 -33.76 -11.83
N PRO A 746 -4.39 -34.69 -11.08
CA PRO A 746 -4.99 -35.98 -10.75
C PRO A 746 -6.37 -35.84 -10.09
N ALA A 747 -7.20 -36.88 -10.24
CA ALA A 747 -8.48 -36.95 -9.55
C ALA A 747 -8.27 -37.04 -8.02
N GLY A 748 -9.18 -36.43 -7.27
CA GLY A 748 -9.13 -36.27 -5.82
C GLY A 748 -10.51 -35.89 -5.28
N LYS A 749 -10.60 -35.35 -4.06
CA LYS A 749 -11.89 -34.85 -3.57
C LYS A 749 -12.30 -33.59 -4.34
N THR A 750 -13.60 -33.37 -4.45
CA THR A 750 -14.15 -32.17 -5.10
C THR A 750 -13.58 -30.90 -4.44
N ASP A 751 -13.12 -29.96 -5.28
CA ASP A 751 -12.52 -28.67 -4.88
C ASP A 751 -11.25 -28.76 -4.00
N GLU A 752 -10.64 -29.94 -3.89
CA GLU A 752 -9.36 -30.13 -3.21
C GLU A 752 -8.19 -29.70 -4.11
N TYR A 753 -7.25 -28.94 -3.55
CA TYR A 753 -5.97 -28.68 -4.20
C TYR A 753 -5.04 -29.88 -4.03
N VAL A 754 -4.52 -30.38 -5.15
CA VAL A 754 -3.64 -31.55 -5.22
C VAL A 754 -2.28 -31.12 -5.74
N LEU A 755 -1.24 -31.56 -5.04
CA LEU A 755 0.16 -31.36 -5.45
C LEU A 755 0.45 -32.11 -6.74
N HIS A 756 1.12 -31.46 -7.68
CA HIS A 756 1.46 -32.02 -8.97
C HIS A 756 2.87 -31.61 -9.39
N ARG A 757 3.61 -32.53 -10.04
CA ARG A 757 4.99 -32.31 -10.47
C ARG A 757 5.09 -32.37 -11.98
N VAL A 758 5.79 -31.40 -12.55
CA VAL A 758 6.09 -31.33 -13.98
C VAL A 758 7.59 -31.28 -14.17
N GLU A 759 8.13 -32.07 -15.10
CA GLU A 759 9.54 -32.05 -15.47
C GLU A 759 9.69 -31.78 -16.96
N LEU A 760 10.58 -30.86 -17.30
CA LEU A 760 10.92 -30.50 -18.67
C LEU A 760 12.38 -30.85 -18.92
N SER A 761 12.64 -31.70 -19.90
CA SER A 761 13.99 -31.90 -20.43
C SER A 761 14.25 -30.84 -21.50
N ILE A 762 15.34 -30.10 -21.38
CA ILE A 762 15.63 -28.93 -22.23
C ILE A 762 16.93 -29.17 -23.00
N ALA A 763 16.94 -28.82 -24.29
CA ALA A 763 18.14 -28.89 -25.11
C ALA A 763 19.23 -27.93 -24.59
N SER A 764 20.45 -28.44 -24.42
CA SER A 764 21.63 -27.60 -24.23
C SER A 764 21.92 -26.86 -25.53
N ARG A 765 21.99 -25.53 -25.52
CA ARG A 765 22.48 -24.73 -26.65
C ARG A 765 23.98 -24.43 -26.55
#